data_AF-A0A3P1WSD4-F1
#
_entry.id   AF-A0A3P1WSD4-F1
#
_cell.length_a   1.000
_cell.length_b   1.000
_cell.length_c   1.000
_cell.angle_alpha   90.00
_cell.angle_beta   90.00
_cell.angle_gamma   90.00
#
_symmetry.space_group_name_H-M   'P 1'
#
loop_
_entity.id
_entity.type
_entity.pdbx_description
1 polymer ?
#
loop_
_entity_poly.entity_id
_entity_poly.type
_entity_poly.pdbx_seq_one_letter_code
_entity_poly.pdbx_strand_id
1 'polypeptide(L)'
;MGPADLMPLPDALNHIRAGGLGSTFATLSRRLLDTQVAGFQGREVPNWIGEAADAYTDSIRTLGDRVRQVASSVGGCSSELASWAEAVGDATLNSVPALHERYSQADLQYQRQVQSLSAQLAQSRDTVSQEDVDQVIARYASERDAEQEEVLREYERIMTALDDEAARVAKAIQAAVDQAIGIEGWSEGGGGNRTDLATELFNDIPVVDGQAEFERAQRDAQDAASYFGDLELTEEDVTEFTNRFGDRLDNPYFAAALSELVTPEQMTQFIMEADHLRLLQGPGSPLQETFDTLVSAMGHVLVISTGGIDAGGDRSSWEGFHAARKGLLTKDGLSLEELGMQRAAQWKEVGRSELQYEENVGNGRSVGGRYFSPQLGYEYMGLMMGAAAERYPGLAVGAVFCRPQADGVSLAQDIVASEDACRRVGMTLEGDYGTEMPDRRLGGAERPLAVVEAMLTLMDEPVVPTYGPVGAEWTWRGYREADLERYDAVQSFLLGEVPPGVTANTANSEPMTMVRYLSGARWEAGFLPDDEGESLGRLIAELSDPSARQVRVEGEVEPEEWRDSRSGRAAVVAAEFFEGYQDGLEKSGVDPNTGKSGFGEANSALRNWAGSILAPYISDMGESISKGGRSGEDLHGVGVEFHGLRQRPKLVISEEFLRRLRQDNGVFKDLALDDREDVNGTADDLTDDISPYGRPPASEVLMAAAMRGYGQNLDWAFGGDVEPGQEPPGWEPSPDSPRLWNIKKVVGDSASVMLLLDASDSLAAIDVGEVNDASVRRIRSLAQYVLDKVDLGGLIDVNDSVNPWIHRGVDAVQDEILDRIFVDDAAARAAVRGAESHDSLERLMKEVAVVKFYQSGAAGSSPGELCEEYPEFREHVQASYPGLLNSPAPENWWEASEEWRDAFRGWSEQDGAAVSASLDVLSDEVDLALNKEREEYYEEYRRGKVK
;
A
#
# COMPACT_ATOMS: atom_id res chain seq x y z
N MET A 1 -14.19 -86.68 -16.08
CA MET A 1 -14.58 -85.28 -15.82
C MET A 1 -15.57 -84.88 -16.90
N GLY A 2 -16.59 -84.10 -16.55
CA GLY A 2 -17.54 -83.59 -17.54
C GLY A 2 -16.97 -82.38 -18.29
N PRO A 3 -17.59 -81.95 -19.41
CA PRO A 3 -17.18 -80.76 -20.16
C PRO A 3 -17.12 -79.49 -19.28
N ALA A 4 -18.06 -79.35 -18.33
CA ALA A 4 -18.12 -78.22 -17.41
C ALA A 4 -16.97 -78.18 -16.39
N ASP A 5 -16.35 -79.32 -16.07
CA ASP A 5 -15.19 -79.38 -15.17
C ASP A 5 -13.89 -79.00 -15.91
N LEU A 6 -13.84 -79.25 -17.22
CA LEU A 6 -12.66 -79.01 -18.06
C LEU A 6 -12.66 -77.63 -18.72
N MET A 7 -13.85 -77.07 -18.94
CA MET A 7 -14.06 -75.75 -19.54
C MET A 7 -15.02 -74.94 -18.67
N PRO A 8 -14.58 -74.49 -17.48
CA PRO A 8 -15.42 -73.71 -16.58
C PRO A 8 -15.81 -72.37 -17.22
N LEU A 9 -16.95 -71.82 -16.82
CA LEU A 9 -17.27 -70.43 -17.17
C LEU A 9 -16.41 -69.49 -16.30
N PRO A 10 -16.08 -68.28 -16.78
CA PRO A 10 -15.38 -67.28 -15.97
C PRO A 10 -16.14 -67.02 -14.65
N ASP A 11 -15.46 -67.17 -13.52
CA ASP A 11 -16.08 -66.96 -12.21
C ASP A 11 -16.42 -65.46 -12.00
N ALA A 12 -17.60 -65.20 -11.40
CA ALA A 12 -18.03 -63.92 -10.83
C ALA A 12 -18.25 -62.69 -11.76
N LEU A 13 -17.95 -62.76 -13.05
CA LEU A 13 -18.20 -61.69 -14.03
C LEU A 13 -19.23 -62.12 -15.08
N ASN A 14 -20.51 -61.82 -14.84
CA ASN A 14 -21.49 -61.89 -15.92
C ASN A 14 -21.49 -60.56 -16.70
N HIS A 15 -21.80 -60.62 -18.01
CA HIS A 15 -21.92 -59.44 -18.88
C HIS A 15 -22.80 -58.31 -18.29
N ILE A 16 -23.76 -58.67 -17.43
CA ILE A 16 -24.62 -57.74 -16.69
C ILE A 16 -23.82 -56.83 -15.75
N ARG A 17 -22.83 -57.36 -15.02
CA ARG A 17 -21.98 -56.57 -14.10
C ARG A 17 -21.04 -55.63 -14.85
N ALA A 18 -20.38 -56.11 -15.91
CA ALA A 18 -19.51 -55.29 -16.75
C ALA A 18 -20.30 -54.17 -17.47
N GLY A 19 -21.45 -54.50 -18.04
CA GLY A 19 -22.36 -53.52 -18.64
C GLY A 19 -22.95 -52.52 -17.63
N GLY A 20 -23.23 -52.97 -16.41
CA GLY A 20 -23.66 -52.11 -15.31
C GLY A 20 -22.61 -51.05 -14.95
N LEU A 21 -21.33 -51.44 -14.90
CA LEU A 21 -20.23 -50.51 -14.65
C LEU A 21 -20.12 -49.48 -15.79
N GLY A 22 -20.13 -49.92 -17.05
CA GLY A 22 -20.12 -49.01 -18.21
C GLY A 22 -21.26 -47.99 -18.16
N SER A 23 -22.49 -48.43 -17.86
CA SER A 23 -23.65 -47.55 -17.73
C SER A 23 -23.52 -46.50 -16.62
N THR A 24 -22.77 -46.82 -15.56
CA THR A 24 -22.49 -45.91 -14.45
C THR A 24 -21.56 -44.78 -14.89
N PHE A 25 -20.48 -45.12 -15.62
CA PHE A 25 -19.56 -44.14 -16.21
C PHE A 25 -20.26 -43.21 -17.21
N ALA A 26 -21.11 -43.77 -18.09
CA ALA A 26 -21.91 -42.96 -19.02
C ALA A 26 -22.86 -41.99 -18.30
N THR A 27 -23.48 -42.45 -17.20
CA THR A 27 -24.38 -41.61 -16.40
C THR A 27 -23.61 -40.49 -15.70
N LEU A 28 -22.42 -40.78 -15.15
CA LEU A 28 -21.56 -39.78 -14.51
C LEU A 28 -21.11 -38.70 -15.50
N SER A 29 -20.63 -39.11 -16.68
CA SER A 29 -20.24 -38.20 -17.77
C SER A 29 -21.38 -37.25 -18.15
N ARG A 30 -22.60 -37.78 -18.35
CA ARG A 30 -23.78 -36.95 -18.65
C ARG A 30 -24.10 -35.96 -17.53
N ARG A 31 -24.08 -36.40 -16.27
CA ARG A 31 -24.36 -35.53 -15.11
C ARG A 31 -23.36 -34.37 -14.99
N LEU A 32 -22.09 -34.60 -15.33
CA LEU A 32 -21.08 -33.54 -15.37
C LEU A 32 -21.39 -32.51 -16.46
N LEU A 33 -21.78 -32.97 -17.65
CA LEU A 33 -22.17 -32.09 -18.76
C LEU A 33 -23.48 -31.32 -18.52
N ASP A 34 -24.38 -31.87 -17.70
CA ASP A 34 -25.64 -31.22 -17.31
C ASP A 34 -25.45 -30.10 -16.26
N THR A 35 -24.24 -29.90 -15.74
CA THR A 35 -23.97 -28.81 -14.79
C THR A 35 -24.08 -27.44 -15.46
N GLN A 36 -24.54 -26.44 -14.71
CA GLN A 36 -24.68 -25.07 -15.22
C GLN A 36 -23.36 -24.48 -15.72
N VAL A 37 -22.25 -24.84 -15.06
CA VAL A 37 -20.91 -24.39 -15.44
C VAL A 37 -20.43 -25.02 -16.74
N ALA A 38 -20.67 -26.33 -16.95
CA ALA A 38 -20.38 -26.98 -18.24
C ALA A 38 -21.25 -26.45 -19.40
N GLY A 39 -22.44 -25.95 -19.10
CA GLY A 39 -23.37 -25.33 -20.06
C GLY A 39 -23.13 -23.84 -20.32
N PHE A 40 -22.29 -23.17 -19.54
CA PHE A 40 -22.08 -21.73 -19.68
C PHE A 40 -21.31 -21.39 -20.96
N GLN A 41 -21.87 -20.47 -21.76
CA GLN A 41 -21.32 -19.96 -23.03
C GLN A 41 -21.33 -18.42 -23.07
N GLY A 42 -21.62 -17.77 -21.93
CA GLY A 42 -21.70 -16.31 -21.83
C GLY A 42 -20.34 -15.66 -22.05
N ARG A 43 -20.37 -14.38 -22.47
CA ARG A 43 -19.16 -13.57 -22.56
C ARG A 43 -19.03 -12.47 -21.54
N GLU A 44 -20.12 -12.14 -20.87
CA GLU A 44 -20.23 -11.04 -19.94
C GLU A 44 -21.33 -11.42 -18.93
N VAL A 45 -21.26 -10.87 -17.72
CA VAL A 45 -22.36 -10.97 -16.76
C VAL A 45 -23.32 -9.79 -17.01
N PRO A 46 -24.61 -10.02 -17.27
CA PRO A 46 -25.55 -8.94 -17.59
C PRO A 46 -25.60 -7.87 -16.50
N ASN A 47 -25.36 -6.60 -16.88
CA ASN A 47 -25.32 -5.40 -16.02
C ASN A 47 -24.12 -5.32 -15.04
N TRP A 48 -23.12 -6.20 -15.18
CA TRP A 48 -21.84 -6.10 -14.46
C TRP A 48 -20.71 -5.91 -15.49
N ILE A 49 -20.13 -4.70 -15.51
CA ILE A 49 -19.14 -4.26 -16.50
C ILE A 49 -17.84 -3.94 -15.77
N GLY A 50 -16.70 -4.39 -16.30
CA GLY A 50 -15.36 -4.13 -15.76
C GLY A 50 -14.54 -5.42 -15.61
N GLU A 51 -13.23 -5.29 -15.41
CA GLU A 51 -12.28 -6.42 -15.40
C GLU A 51 -12.58 -7.50 -14.35
N ALA A 52 -13.25 -7.16 -13.24
CA ALA A 52 -13.72 -8.15 -12.27
C ALA A 52 -14.86 -9.04 -12.82
N ALA A 53 -15.74 -8.47 -13.65
CA ALA A 53 -16.76 -9.23 -14.37
C ALA A 53 -16.11 -10.12 -15.44
N ASP A 54 -15.03 -9.65 -16.06
CA ASP A 54 -14.26 -10.41 -17.05
C ASP A 54 -13.49 -11.57 -16.38
N ALA A 55 -12.78 -11.32 -15.27
CA ALA A 55 -12.08 -12.35 -14.50
C ALA A 55 -13.04 -13.41 -13.92
N TYR A 56 -14.21 -12.99 -13.45
CA TYR A 56 -15.27 -13.91 -13.03
C TYR A 56 -15.80 -14.74 -14.21
N THR A 57 -16.04 -14.11 -15.35
CA THR A 57 -16.52 -14.79 -16.57
C THR A 57 -15.48 -15.78 -17.10
N ASP A 58 -14.20 -15.41 -17.09
CA ASP A 58 -13.09 -16.27 -17.50
C ASP A 58 -12.90 -17.43 -16.52
N SER A 59 -13.03 -17.21 -15.21
CA SER A 59 -13.02 -18.28 -14.22
C SER A 59 -14.13 -19.32 -14.46
N ILE A 60 -15.36 -18.89 -14.75
CA ILE A 60 -16.48 -19.81 -15.08
C ILE A 60 -16.20 -20.58 -16.37
N ARG A 61 -15.58 -19.94 -17.38
CA ARG A 61 -15.24 -20.60 -18.64
C ARG A 61 -14.19 -21.67 -18.45
N THR A 62 -13.10 -21.35 -17.76
CA THR A 62 -12.02 -22.30 -17.45
C THR A 62 -12.56 -23.48 -16.64
N LEU A 63 -13.39 -23.22 -15.63
CA LEU A 63 -14.07 -24.28 -14.87
C LEU A 63 -14.98 -25.14 -15.78
N GLY A 64 -15.72 -24.50 -16.67
CA GLY A 64 -16.57 -25.18 -17.66
C GLY A 64 -15.77 -26.07 -18.61
N ASP A 65 -14.61 -25.61 -19.09
CA ASP A 65 -13.70 -26.38 -19.93
C ASP A 65 -13.13 -27.60 -19.20
N ARG A 66 -12.71 -27.44 -17.94
CA ARG A 66 -12.20 -28.55 -17.13
C ARG A 66 -13.26 -29.60 -16.86
N VAL A 67 -14.49 -29.20 -16.51
CA VAL A 67 -15.62 -30.11 -16.32
C VAL A 67 -15.93 -30.88 -17.61
N ARG A 68 -15.89 -30.22 -18.77
CA ARG A 68 -16.07 -30.88 -20.08
C ARG A 68 -14.96 -31.89 -20.38
N GLN A 69 -13.71 -31.56 -20.06
CA GLN A 69 -12.57 -32.47 -20.24
C GLN A 69 -12.70 -33.74 -19.37
N VAL A 70 -13.02 -33.58 -18.08
CA VAL A 70 -13.25 -34.72 -17.17
C VAL A 70 -14.43 -35.56 -17.65
N ALA A 71 -15.54 -34.93 -18.05
CA ALA A 71 -16.70 -35.65 -18.57
C ALA A 71 -16.39 -36.46 -19.83
N SER A 72 -15.54 -35.93 -20.72
CA SER A 72 -15.08 -36.62 -21.92
C SER A 72 -14.24 -37.85 -21.58
N SER A 73 -13.26 -37.72 -20.67
CA SER A 73 -12.41 -38.85 -20.25
C SER A 73 -13.22 -39.97 -19.58
N VAL A 74 -14.14 -39.61 -18.67
CA VAL A 74 -15.07 -40.57 -18.02
C VAL A 74 -15.99 -41.24 -19.05
N GLY A 75 -16.44 -40.49 -20.05
CA GLY A 75 -17.27 -41.00 -21.14
C GLY A 75 -16.55 -42.07 -21.97
N GLY A 76 -15.26 -41.88 -22.26
CA GLY A 76 -14.44 -42.85 -23.01
C GLY A 76 -14.32 -44.22 -22.32
N CYS A 77 -14.29 -44.26 -20.98
CA CYS A 77 -14.27 -45.52 -20.22
C CYS A 77 -15.53 -46.38 -20.44
N SER A 78 -16.68 -45.73 -20.67
CA SER A 78 -17.94 -46.46 -20.85
C SER A 78 -17.95 -47.32 -22.12
N SER A 79 -17.35 -46.86 -23.23
CA SER A 79 -17.33 -47.62 -24.47
C SER A 79 -16.42 -48.85 -24.39
N GLU A 80 -15.27 -48.70 -23.73
CA GLU A 80 -14.32 -49.81 -23.53
C GLU A 80 -14.90 -50.90 -22.62
N LEU A 81 -15.56 -50.50 -21.52
CA LEU A 81 -16.28 -51.44 -20.64
C LEU A 81 -17.45 -52.15 -21.35
N ALA A 82 -18.12 -51.47 -22.28
CA ALA A 82 -19.19 -52.08 -23.07
C ALA A 82 -18.65 -53.15 -24.04
N SER A 83 -17.51 -52.89 -24.70
CA SER A 83 -16.82 -53.87 -25.56
C SER A 83 -16.45 -55.15 -24.79
N TRP A 84 -15.86 -55.00 -23.61
CA TRP A 84 -15.51 -56.13 -22.77
C TRP A 84 -16.74 -56.88 -22.25
N ALA A 85 -17.81 -56.17 -21.89
CA ALA A 85 -19.07 -56.80 -21.49
C ALA A 85 -19.69 -57.66 -22.61
N GLU A 86 -19.60 -57.20 -23.86
CA GLU A 86 -20.06 -57.95 -25.04
C GLU A 86 -19.21 -59.20 -25.26
N ALA A 87 -17.87 -59.09 -25.19
CA ALA A 87 -16.95 -60.21 -25.33
C ALA A 87 -17.18 -61.30 -24.26
N VAL A 88 -17.33 -60.90 -22.99
CA VAL A 88 -17.67 -61.81 -21.88
C VAL A 88 -19.05 -62.43 -22.08
N GLY A 89 -20.01 -61.65 -22.61
CA GLY A 89 -21.35 -62.12 -22.94
C GLY A 89 -21.33 -63.22 -24.00
N ASP A 90 -20.64 -63.01 -25.12
CA ASP A 90 -20.53 -63.98 -26.20
C ASP A 90 -19.83 -65.27 -25.76
N ALA A 91 -18.74 -65.15 -25.00
CA ALA A 91 -18.03 -66.30 -24.45
C ALA A 91 -18.92 -67.14 -23.53
N THR A 92 -19.67 -66.48 -22.64
CA THR A 92 -20.51 -67.14 -21.63
C THR A 92 -21.78 -67.75 -22.22
N LEU A 93 -22.44 -67.05 -23.15
CA LEU A 93 -23.76 -67.43 -23.66
C LEU A 93 -23.69 -68.31 -24.91
N ASN A 94 -22.65 -68.16 -25.74
CA ASN A 94 -22.58 -68.80 -27.04
C ASN A 94 -21.38 -69.75 -27.14
N SER A 95 -20.16 -69.22 -26.99
CA SER A 95 -18.94 -69.94 -27.38
C SER A 95 -18.62 -71.11 -26.46
N VAL A 96 -18.57 -70.93 -25.13
CA VAL A 96 -18.27 -72.03 -24.19
C VAL A 96 -19.37 -73.11 -24.18
N PRO A 97 -20.69 -72.77 -24.18
CA PRO A 97 -21.74 -73.78 -24.33
C PRO A 97 -21.66 -74.58 -25.63
N ALA A 98 -21.32 -73.94 -26.76
CA ALA A 98 -21.13 -74.64 -28.03
C ALA A 98 -19.94 -75.62 -27.98
N LEU A 99 -18.86 -75.25 -27.29
CA LEU A 99 -17.71 -76.13 -27.06
C LEU A 99 -18.07 -77.31 -26.13
N HIS A 100 -18.88 -77.10 -25.09
CA HIS A 100 -19.40 -78.18 -24.24
C HIS A 100 -20.20 -79.21 -25.04
N GLU A 101 -21.06 -78.73 -25.95
CA GLU A 101 -21.85 -79.60 -26.83
C GLU A 101 -20.96 -80.37 -27.81
N ARG A 102 -20.00 -79.71 -28.47
CA ARG A 102 -19.04 -80.37 -29.37
C ARG A 102 -18.22 -81.45 -28.65
N TYR A 103 -17.73 -81.15 -27.46
CA TYR A 103 -16.98 -82.09 -26.62
C TYR A 103 -17.81 -83.34 -26.28
N SER A 104 -19.10 -83.13 -25.95
CA SER A 104 -20.04 -84.20 -25.63
C SER A 104 -20.42 -85.03 -26.87
N GLN A 105 -20.57 -84.37 -28.03
CA GLN A 105 -20.86 -85.02 -29.30
C GLN A 105 -19.71 -85.93 -29.76
N ALA A 106 -18.45 -85.55 -29.54
CA ALA A 106 -17.29 -86.40 -29.84
C ALA A 106 -17.37 -87.74 -29.09
N ASP A 107 -17.72 -87.71 -27.79
CA ASP A 107 -17.88 -88.93 -26.99
C ASP A 107 -19.08 -89.78 -27.46
N LEU A 108 -20.21 -89.13 -27.76
CA LEU A 108 -21.39 -89.82 -28.30
C LEU A 108 -21.11 -90.48 -29.66
N GLN A 109 -20.34 -89.82 -30.54
CA GLN A 109 -19.96 -90.38 -31.83
C GLN A 109 -19.07 -91.62 -31.66
N TYR A 110 -18.07 -91.55 -30.78
CA TYR A 110 -17.24 -92.70 -30.41
C TYR A 110 -18.09 -93.88 -29.93
N GLN A 111 -19.02 -93.64 -28.99
CA GLN A 111 -19.91 -94.67 -28.47
C GLN A 111 -20.78 -95.30 -29.58
N ARG A 112 -21.31 -94.49 -30.50
CA ARG A 112 -22.10 -94.97 -31.66
C ARG A 112 -21.27 -95.80 -32.63
N GLN A 113 -20.04 -95.35 -32.94
CA GLN A 113 -19.12 -96.07 -33.83
C GLN A 113 -18.75 -97.44 -33.25
N VAL A 114 -18.44 -97.52 -31.94
CA VAL A 114 -18.16 -98.78 -31.24
C VAL A 114 -19.37 -99.71 -31.21
N GLN A 115 -20.57 -99.18 -30.95
CA GLN A 115 -21.81 -99.97 -31.00
C GLN A 115 -22.12 -100.49 -32.40
N SER A 116 -21.96 -99.66 -33.44
CA SER A 116 -22.12 -100.06 -34.84
C SER A 116 -21.14 -101.16 -35.23
N LEU A 117 -19.86 -101.01 -34.86
CA LEU A 117 -18.84 -102.03 -35.08
C LEU A 117 -19.21 -103.34 -34.38
N SER A 118 -19.66 -103.28 -33.12
CA SER A 118 -20.11 -104.45 -32.36
C SER A 118 -21.30 -105.16 -33.02
N ALA A 119 -22.27 -104.40 -33.54
CA ALA A 119 -23.42 -104.95 -34.25
C ALA A 119 -23.04 -105.58 -35.61
N GLN A 120 -22.08 -105.00 -36.34
CA GLN A 120 -21.55 -105.55 -37.58
C GLN A 120 -20.79 -106.86 -37.33
N LEU A 121 -19.97 -106.91 -36.29
CA LEU A 121 -19.25 -108.13 -35.88
C LEU A 121 -20.22 -109.27 -35.51
N ALA A 122 -21.33 -108.97 -34.82
CA ALA A 122 -22.34 -109.96 -34.47
C ALA A 122 -23.11 -110.54 -35.67
N GLN A 123 -23.11 -109.87 -36.83
CA GLN A 123 -23.81 -110.29 -38.05
C GLN A 123 -22.87 -110.94 -39.10
N SER A 124 -21.55 -110.88 -38.91
CA SER A 124 -20.56 -111.45 -39.83
C SER A 124 -20.52 -112.99 -39.77
N ARG A 125 -20.28 -113.65 -40.91
CA ARG A 125 -20.07 -115.11 -41.01
C ARG A 125 -18.58 -115.52 -41.13
N ASP A 126 -17.68 -114.55 -41.25
CA ASP A 126 -16.23 -114.76 -41.32
C ASP A 126 -15.57 -114.55 -39.93
N THR A 127 -14.51 -115.31 -39.63
CA THR A 127 -13.68 -115.10 -38.43
C THR A 127 -12.80 -113.86 -38.60
N VAL A 128 -13.19 -112.76 -37.95
CA VAL A 128 -12.40 -111.51 -37.86
C VAL A 128 -11.40 -111.62 -36.69
N SER A 129 -10.16 -111.16 -36.86
CA SER A 129 -9.15 -111.15 -35.80
C SER A 129 -9.50 -110.13 -34.70
N GLN A 130 -9.30 -110.51 -33.44
CA GLN A 130 -9.47 -109.61 -32.29
C GLN A 130 -8.54 -108.38 -32.41
N GLU A 131 -7.34 -108.57 -32.96
CA GLU A 131 -6.34 -107.51 -33.14
C GLU A 131 -6.82 -106.43 -34.14
N ASP A 132 -7.54 -106.82 -35.20
CA ASP A 132 -8.09 -105.87 -36.16
C ASP A 132 -9.24 -105.05 -35.56
N VAL A 133 -10.05 -105.67 -34.69
CA VAL A 133 -11.13 -104.98 -33.96
C VAL A 133 -10.57 -103.96 -32.98
N ASP A 134 -9.54 -104.36 -32.22
CA ASP A 134 -8.87 -103.47 -31.27
C ASP A 134 -8.20 -102.29 -31.98
N GLN A 135 -7.61 -102.49 -33.16
CA GLN A 135 -7.05 -101.40 -33.98
C GLN A 135 -8.12 -100.40 -34.45
N VAL A 136 -9.31 -100.87 -34.84
CA VAL A 136 -10.41 -99.99 -35.26
C VAL A 136 -10.99 -99.22 -34.07
N ILE A 137 -11.15 -99.86 -32.91
CA ILE A 137 -11.60 -99.19 -31.67
C ILE A 137 -10.57 -98.16 -31.22
N ALA A 138 -9.27 -98.48 -31.29
CA ALA A 138 -8.19 -97.54 -30.99
C ALA A 138 -8.19 -96.33 -31.94
N ARG A 139 -8.51 -96.53 -33.22
CA ARG A 139 -8.69 -95.43 -34.18
C ARG A 139 -9.85 -94.52 -33.78
N TYR A 140 -11.02 -95.08 -33.44
CA TYR A 140 -12.16 -94.27 -32.97
C TYR A 140 -11.85 -93.51 -31.67
N ALA A 141 -11.12 -94.13 -30.75
CA ALA A 141 -10.68 -93.47 -29.52
C ALA A 141 -9.72 -92.30 -29.84
N SER A 142 -8.77 -92.50 -30.76
CA SER A 142 -7.87 -91.44 -31.23
C SER A 142 -8.59 -90.31 -31.94
N GLU A 143 -9.64 -90.59 -32.73
CA GLU A 143 -10.46 -89.58 -33.40
C GLU A 143 -11.24 -88.73 -32.37
N ARG A 144 -11.82 -89.37 -31.34
CA ARG A 144 -12.46 -88.68 -30.22
C ARG A 144 -11.47 -87.79 -29.46
N ASP A 145 -10.32 -88.34 -29.09
CA ASP A 145 -9.33 -87.63 -28.28
C ASP A 145 -8.76 -86.42 -29.05
N ALA A 146 -8.54 -86.56 -30.36
CA ALA A 146 -8.10 -85.46 -31.21
C ALA A 146 -9.13 -84.31 -31.30
N GLU A 147 -10.43 -84.62 -31.47
CA GLU A 147 -11.48 -83.60 -31.47
C GLU A 147 -11.62 -82.94 -30.09
N GLN A 148 -11.56 -83.72 -29.01
CA GLN A 148 -11.63 -83.20 -27.65
C GLN A 148 -10.44 -82.29 -27.31
N GLU A 149 -9.23 -82.64 -27.74
CA GLU A 149 -8.03 -81.80 -27.60
C GLU A 149 -8.14 -80.51 -28.43
N GLU A 150 -8.74 -80.57 -29.62
CA GLU A 150 -9.00 -79.38 -30.44
C GLU A 150 -10.01 -78.43 -29.78
N VAL A 151 -11.09 -78.96 -29.21
CA VAL A 151 -12.07 -78.18 -28.43
C VAL A 151 -11.43 -77.50 -27.22
N LEU A 152 -10.55 -78.20 -26.48
CA LEU A 152 -9.84 -77.61 -25.35
C LEU A 152 -8.87 -76.50 -25.78
N ARG A 153 -8.14 -76.68 -26.89
CA ARG A 153 -7.29 -75.63 -27.48
C ARG A 153 -8.10 -74.42 -27.92
N GLU A 154 -9.32 -74.61 -28.43
CA GLU A 154 -10.22 -73.53 -28.83
C GLU A 154 -10.74 -72.76 -27.59
N TYR A 155 -11.08 -73.47 -26.52
CA TYR A 155 -11.43 -72.87 -25.23
C TYR A 155 -10.30 -72.02 -24.65
N GLU A 156 -9.06 -72.51 -24.61
CA GLU A 156 -7.90 -71.75 -24.12
C GLU A 156 -7.68 -70.46 -24.90
N ARG A 157 -7.88 -70.47 -26.23
CA ARG A 157 -7.78 -69.27 -27.06
C ARG A 157 -8.86 -68.24 -26.72
N ILE A 158 -10.09 -68.67 -26.47
CA ILE A 158 -11.19 -67.78 -26.09
C ILE A 158 -10.89 -67.13 -24.73
N MET A 159 -10.41 -67.89 -23.75
CA MET A 159 -10.08 -67.34 -22.43
C MET A 159 -8.89 -66.37 -22.49
N THR A 160 -7.85 -66.71 -23.25
CA THR A 160 -6.70 -65.81 -23.47
C THR A 160 -7.15 -64.49 -24.12
N ALA A 161 -8.05 -64.55 -25.12
CA ALA A 161 -8.58 -63.35 -25.77
C ALA A 161 -9.42 -62.47 -24.83
N LEU A 162 -10.16 -63.08 -23.89
CA LEU A 162 -10.90 -62.34 -22.86
C LEU A 162 -9.95 -61.64 -21.87
N ASP A 163 -8.86 -62.31 -21.47
CA ASP A 163 -7.84 -61.73 -20.58
C ASP A 163 -7.11 -60.55 -21.26
N ASP A 164 -6.76 -60.70 -22.54
CA ASP A 164 -6.15 -59.64 -23.35
C ASP A 164 -7.07 -58.41 -23.47
N GLU A 165 -8.37 -58.64 -23.70
CA GLU A 165 -9.37 -57.57 -23.77
C GLU A 165 -9.56 -56.89 -22.41
N ALA A 166 -9.58 -57.66 -21.32
CA ALA A 166 -9.63 -57.10 -19.96
C ALA A 166 -8.41 -56.20 -19.68
N ALA A 167 -7.21 -56.65 -20.04
CA ALA A 167 -5.97 -55.87 -19.89
C ALA A 167 -5.98 -54.59 -20.75
N ARG A 168 -6.53 -54.66 -21.97
CA ARG A 168 -6.71 -53.50 -22.86
C ARG A 168 -7.63 -52.46 -22.25
N VAL A 169 -8.79 -52.89 -21.75
CA VAL A 169 -9.77 -52.00 -21.10
C VAL A 169 -9.21 -51.40 -19.81
N ALA A 170 -8.50 -52.16 -18.99
CA ALA A 170 -7.84 -51.65 -17.79
C ALA A 170 -6.82 -50.54 -18.11
N LYS A 171 -6.00 -50.72 -19.15
CA LYS A 171 -5.06 -49.69 -19.62
C LYS A 171 -5.77 -48.44 -20.15
N ALA A 172 -6.87 -48.61 -20.87
CA ALA A 172 -7.65 -47.49 -21.38
C ALA A 172 -8.29 -46.67 -20.24
N ILE A 173 -8.79 -47.34 -19.20
CA ILE A 173 -9.31 -46.68 -17.99
C ILE A 173 -8.19 -45.93 -17.27
N GLN A 174 -7.02 -46.53 -17.07
CA GLN A 174 -5.89 -45.87 -16.43
C GLN A 174 -5.47 -44.61 -17.21
N ALA A 175 -5.32 -44.71 -18.54
CA ALA A 175 -4.94 -43.56 -19.37
C ALA A 175 -5.98 -42.42 -19.30
N ALA A 176 -7.27 -42.75 -19.22
CA ALA A 176 -8.33 -41.75 -19.06
C ALA A 176 -8.29 -41.06 -17.68
N VAL A 177 -7.93 -41.79 -16.62
CA VAL A 177 -7.69 -41.25 -15.28
C VAL A 177 -6.48 -40.32 -15.30
N ASP A 178 -5.36 -40.77 -15.86
CA ASP A 178 -4.12 -39.98 -15.95
C ASP A 178 -4.35 -38.69 -16.75
N GLN A 179 -5.09 -38.75 -17.87
CA GLN A 179 -5.41 -37.58 -18.69
C GLN A 179 -6.36 -36.59 -18.00
N ALA A 180 -7.29 -37.07 -17.18
CA ALA A 180 -8.28 -36.22 -16.50
C ALA A 180 -7.72 -35.56 -15.23
N ILE A 181 -6.86 -36.27 -14.52
CA ILE A 181 -6.35 -35.88 -13.19
C ILE A 181 -4.97 -35.23 -13.30
N GLY A 182 -4.10 -35.66 -14.23
CA GLY A 182 -2.78 -35.06 -14.46
C GLY A 182 -1.75 -35.29 -13.35
N ILE A 183 -2.12 -35.98 -12.27
CA ILE A 183 -1.23 -36.25 -11.12
C ILE A 183 -0.55 -37.61 -11.32
N GLU A 184 0.74 -37.57 -11.65
CA GLU A 184 1.58 -38.76 -11.71
C GLU A 184 1.68 -39.39 -10.30
N GLY A 185 1.20 -40.62 -10.13
CA GLY A 185 1.30 -41.35 -8.85
C GLY A 185 0.12 -41.22 -7.88
N TRP A 186 -1.04 -40.67 -8.30
CA TRP A 186 -2.24 -40.66 -7.46
C TRP A 186 -2.70 -42.10 -7.15
N SER A 187 -2.64 -42.47 -5.86
CA SER A 187 -3.19 -43.73 -5.38
C SER A 187 -3.78 -43.55 -3.98
N GLU A 188 -4.89 -44.24 -3.72
CA GLU A 188 -5.60 -44.23 -2.43
C GLU A 188 -4.70 -44.70 -1.25
N GLY A 189 -3.62 -45.45 -1.54
CA GLY A 189 -2.62 -45.90 -0.58
C GLY A 189 -1.37 -45.01 -0.47
N GLY A 190 -1.25 -43.95 -1.27
CA GLY A 190 -0.05 -43.10 -1.38
C GLY A 190 -0.19 -41.68 -0.82
N GLY A 191 -1.31 -41.34 -0.16
CA GLY A 191 -1.49 -40.05 0.52
C GLY A 191 -2.13 -38.92 -0.31
N GLY A 192 -2.56 -39.17 -1.55
CA GLY A 192 -3.28 -38.16 -2.34
C GLY A 192 -4.69 -37.90 -1.80
N ASN A 193 -4.97 -36.69 -1.30
CA ASN A 193 -6.29 -36.30 -0.80
C ASN A 193 -7.08 -35.45 -1.80
N ARG A 194 -8.39 -35.28 -1.58
CA ARG A 194 -9.31 -34.55 -2.48
C ARG A 194 -8.97 -33.07 -2.64
N THR A 195 -8.38 -32.45 -1.62
CA THR A 195 -8.03 -31.03 -1.64
C THR A 195 -6.75 -30.79 -2.43
N ASP A 196 -5.74 -31.67 -2.31
CA ASP A 196 -4.53 -31.58 -3.12
C ASP A 196 -4.86 -31.76 -4.61
N LEU A 197 -5.81 -32.65 -4.91
CA LEU A 197 -6.38 -32.80 -6.23
C LEU A 197 -7.08 -31.51 -6.69
N ALA A 198 -7.82 -30.81 -5.81
CA ALA A 198 -8.52 -29.59 -6.17
C ALA A 198 -7.56 -28.43 -6.46
N THR A 199 -6.54 -28.22 -5.62
CA THR A 199 -5.49 -27.20 -5.84
C THR A 199 -4.78 -27.44 -7.19
N GLU A 200 -4.34 -28.67 -7.48
CA GLU A 200 -3.66 -28.94 -8.75
C GLU A 200 -4.61 -28.84 -9.96
N LEU A 201 -5.88 -29.22 -9.80
CA LEU A 201 -6.85 -29.22 -10.89
C LEU A 201 -7.34 -27.81 -11.25
N PHE A 202 -7.27 -26.87 -10.31
CA PHE A 202 -7.87 -25.54 -10.41
C PHE A 202 -6.89 -24.37 -10.19
N ASN A 203 -5.57 -24.62 -10.14
CA ASN A 203 -4.51 -23.61 -9.97
C ASN A 203 -4.49 -22.50 -11.04
N ASP A 204 -5.23 -22.66 -12.14
CA ASP A 204 -5.43 -21.67 -13.20
C ASP A 204 -6.77 -20.91 -13.09
N ILE A 205 -7.51 -21.11 -12.00
CA ILE A 205 -8.83 -20.49 -11.74
C ILE A 205 -8.78 -19.70 -10.42
N PRO A 206 -8.40 -18.40 -10.42
CA PRO A 206 -8.05 -17.65 -9.21
C PRO A 206 -9.06 -17.73 -8.05
N VAL A 207 -10.37 -17.74 -8.35
CA VAL A 207 -11.43 -17.82 -7.31
C VAL A 207 -11.58 -19.23 -6.73
N VAL A 208 -11.41 -20.28 -7.54
CA VAL A 208 -11.53 -21.68 -7.11
C VAL A 208 -10.23 -22.14 -6.45
N ASP A 209 -9.09 -21.71 -6.99
CA ASP A 209 -7.78 -21.87 -6.39
C ASP A 209 -7.72 -21.18 -5.03
N GLY A 210 -8.12 -19.90 -4.94
CA GLY A 210 -8.09 -19.16 -3.68
C GLY A 210 -8.92 -19.80 -2.57
N GLN A 211 -10.12 -20.33 -2.86
CA GLN A 211 -10.88 -21.08 -1.84
C GLN A 211 -10.22 -22.43 -1.49
N ALA A 212 -9.62 -23.13 -2.46
CA ALA A 212 -8.91 -24.39 -2.20
C ALA A 212 -7.60 -24.16 -1.39
N GLU A 213 -6.86 -23.09 -1.69
CA GLU A 213 -5.72 -22.61 -0.93
C GLU A 213 -6.13 -22.20 0.49
N PHE A 214 -7.27 -21.49 0.64
CA PHE A 214 -7.80 -21.14 1.95
C PHE A 214 -8.24 -22.38 2.75
N GLU A 215 -8.91 -23.35 2.14
CA GLU A 215 -9.26 -24.63 2.79
C GLU A 215 -8.02 -25.45 3.19
N ARG A 216 -6.95 -25.39 2.39
CA ARG A 216 -5.66 -25.99 2.76
C ARG A 216 -5.04 -25.24 3.94
N ALA A 217 -4.99 -23.92 3.90
CA ALA A 217 -4.51 -23.09 5.00
C ALA A 217 -5.31 -23.33 6.29
N GLN A 218 -6.63 -23.49 6.20
CA GLN A 218 -7.53 -23.84 7.31
C GLN A 218 -7.30 -25.23 7.91
N ARG A 219 -6.76 -26.19 7.15
CA ARG A 219 -6.32 -27.49 7.68
C ARG A 219 -4.98 -27.34 8.36
N ASP A 220 -4.05 -26.67 7.70
CA ASP A 220 -2.70 -26.49 8.23
C ASP A 220 -2.66 -25.62 9.49
N ALA A 221 -3.55 -24.62 9.59
CA ALA A 221 -3.69 -23.76 10.76
C ALA A 221 -4.30 -24.49 11.97
N GLN A 222 -4.96 -25.65 11.80
CA GLN A 222 -5.47 -26.43 12.94
C GLN A 222 -4.34 -26.93 13.83
N ASP A 223 -3.22 -27.35 13.22
CA ASP A 223 -2.04 -27.79 13.97
C ASP A 223 -1.36 -26.62 14.70
N ALA A 224 -1.40 -25.41 14.13
CA ALA A 224 -0.90 -24.21 14.79
C ALA A 224 -1.82 -23.80 15.96
N ALA A 225 -3.14 -23.86 15.76
CA ALA A 225 -4.14 -23.46 16.74
C ALA A 225 -4.07 -24.27 18.06
N SER A 226 -3.54 -25.50 18.04
CA SER A 226 -3.43 -26.29 19.27
C SER A 226 -2.48 -25.71 20.32
N TYR A 227 -1.49 -24.91 19.91
CA TYR A 227 -0.55 -24.27 20.84
C TYR A 227 -1.20 -23.14 21.65
N PHE A 228 -2.26 -22.53 21.13
CA PHE A 228 -2.95 -21.39 21.77
C PHE A 228 -3.99 -21.80 22.82
N GLY A 229 -4.20 -23.10 23.01
CA GLY A 229 -5.09 -23.64 24.04
C GLY A 229 -4.34 -24.29 25.20
N ASP A 230 -3.00 -24.28 25.19
CA ASP A 230 -2.18 -24.89 26.23
C ASP A 230 -2.00 -23.95 27.43
N LEU A 231 -2.36 -24.43 28.61
CA LEU A 231 -2.26 -23.69 29.87
C LEU A 231 -0.86 -23.81 30.50
N GLU A 232 0.00 -24.71 30.01
CA GLU A 232 1.36 -24.94 30.52
C GLU A 232 2.43 -24.72 29.43
N LEU A 233 2.35 -23.58 28.71
CA LEU A 233 3.29 -23.22 27.64
C LEU A 233 4.76 -23.28 28.12
N THR A 234 5.61 -24.01 27.39
CA THR A 234 7.06 -24.10 27.67
C THR A 234 7.92 -23.39 26.62
N GLU A 235 9.20 -23.17 26.93
CA GLU A 235 10.18 -22.59 25.99
C GLU A 235 10.36 -23.45 24.73
N GLU A 236 10.27 -24.78 24.89
CA GLU A 236 10.36 -25.72 23.77
C GLU A 236 9.13 -25.58 22.87
N ASP A 237 7.94 -25.36 23.43
CA ASP A 237 6.72 -25.15 22.66
C ASP A 237 6.76 -23.84 21.86
N VAL A 238 7.23 -22.74 22.48
CA VAL A 238 7.41 -21.44 21.79
C VAL A 238 8.41 -21.58 20.63
N THR A 239 9.51 -22.31 20.86
CA THR A 239 10.53 -22.56 19.85
C THR A 239 10.02 -23.46 18.73
N GLU A 240 9.30 -24.54 19.06
CA GLU A 240 8.72 -25.45 18.09
C GLU A 240 7.66 -24.75 17.23
N PHE A 241 6.76 -23.99 17.85
CA PHE A 241 5.74 -23.21 17.15
C PHE A 241 6.40 -22.25 16.15
N THR A 242 7.37 -21.47 16.61
CA THR A 242 8.07 -20.49 15.78
C THR A 242 8.81 -21.14 14.63
N ASN A 243 9.53 -22.25 14.87
CA ASN A 243 10.25 -22.96 13.81
C ASN A 243 9.32 -23.64 12.79
N ARG A 244 8.16 -24.12 13.23
CA ARG A 244 7.23 -24.87 12.38
C ARG A 244 6.27 -23.98 11.61
N PHE A 245 5.85 -22.87 12.20
CA PHE A 245 4.79 -22.02 11.67
C PHE A 245 5.19 -20.57 11.45
N GLY A 246 6.29 -20.07 12.03
CA GLY A 246 6.71 -18.66 11.96
C GLY A 246 6.70 -18.11 10.54
N ASP A 247 7.44 -18.74 9.62
CA ASP A 247 7.50 -18.32 8.20
C ASP A 247 6.14 -18.42 7.47
N ARG A 248 5.21 -19.23 7.99
CA ARG A 248 3.89 -19.41 7.39
C ARG A 248 2.91 -18.32 7.79
N LEU A 249 3.15 -17.63 8.91
CA LEU A 249 2.31 -16.53 9.37
C LEU A 249 2.35 -15.35 8.39
N ASP A 250 3.42 -15.24 7.60
CA ASP A 250 3.56 -14.23 6.53
C ASP A 250 2.64 -14.52 5.33
N ASN A 251 2.14 -15.76 5.18
CA ASN A 251 1.22 -16.11 4.10
C ASN A 251 -0.20 -15.63 4.44
N PRO A 252 -0.83 -14.77 3.61
CA PRO A 252 -2.11 -14.16 3.96
C PRO A 252 -3.28 -15.18 4.07
N TYR A 253 -3.25 -16.30 3.33
CA TYR A 253 -4.23 -17.36 3.52
C TYR A 253 -4.07 -18.05 4.87
N PHE A 254 -2.83 -18.34 5.28
CA PHE A 254 -2.54 -18.97 6.56
C PHE A 254 -2.83 -18.04 7.73
N ALA A 255 -2.46 -16.76 7.64
CA ALA A 255 -2.80 -15.74 8.62
C ALA A 255 -4.32 -15.60 8.80
N ALA A 256 -5.07 -15.47 7.70
CA ALA A 256 -6.53 -15.40 7.74
C ALA A 256 -7.14 -16.68 8.34
N ALA A 257 -6.64 -17.86 7.96
CA ALA A 257 -7.11 -19.14 8.47
C ALA A 257 -6.80 -19.35 9.96
N LEU A 258 -5.62 -18.95 10.42
CA LEU A 258 -5.27 -18.97 11.84
C LEU A 258 -6.16 -18.01 12.61
N SER A 259 -6.41 -16.81 12.07
CA SER A 259 -7.33 -15.84 12.66
C SER A 259 -8.78 -16.33 12.69
N GLU A 260 -9.17 -17.35 11.94
CA GLU A 260 -10.48 -18.00 12.08
C GLU A 260 -10.52 -18.91 13.33
N LEU A 261 -9.42 -19.59 13.62
CA LEU A 261 -9.35 -20.64 14.65
C LEU A 261 -8.92 -20.12 16.02
N VAL A 262 -8.11 -19.07 16.06
CA VAL A 262 -7.53 -18.50 17.27
C VAL A 262 -8.13 -17.12 17.51
N THR A 263 -8.59 -16.87 18.74
CA THR A 263 -9.15 -15.59 19.13
C THR A 263 -8.06 -14.56 19.49
N PRO A 264 -8.33 -13.25 19.40
CA PRO A 264 -7.44 -12.21 19.89
C PRO A 264 -6.99 -12.39 21.34
N GLU A 265 -7.89 -12.87 22.21
CA GLU A 265 -7.57 -13.20 23.60
C GLU A 265 -6.50 -14.29 23.70
N GLN A 266 -6.67 -15.39 22.98
CA GLN A 266 -5.70 -16.49 22.95
C GLN A 266 -4.36 -16.07 22.34
N MET A 267 -4.36 -15.27 21.27
CA MET A 267 -3.12 -14.72 20.69
C MET A 267 -2.38 -13.86 21.72
N THR A 268 -3.11 -12.99 22.41
CA THR A 268 -2.53 -12.10 23.42
C THR A 268 -1.96 -12.88 24.60
N GLN A 269 -2.70 -13.89 25.11
CA GLN A 269 -2.23 -14.79 26.17
C GLN A 269 -0.97 -15.57 25.76
N PHE A 270 -0.92 -16.07 24.53
CA PHE A 270 0.25 -16.79 24.02
C PHE A 270 1.51 -15.91 23.98
N ILE A 271 1.39 -14.67 23.50
CA ILE A 271 2.49 -13.71 23.50
C ILE A 271 2.89 -13.32 24.93
N MET A 272 1.91 -13.09 25.82
CA MET A 272 2.15 -12.78 27.22
C MET A 272 2.96 -13.87 27.93
N GLU A 273 2.59 -15.14 27.75
CA GLU A 273 3.32 -16.24 28.40
C GLU A 273 4.70 -16.49 27.75
N ALA A 274 4.82 -16.33 26.43
CA ALA A 274 6.13 -16.39 25.76
C ALA A 274 7.07 -15.28 26.26
N ASP A 275 6.55 -14.08 26.50
CA ASP A 275 7.33 -12.96 27.06
C ASP A 275 7.75 -13.24 28.51
N HIS A 276 6.85 -13.81 29.32
CA HIS A 276 7.16 -14.21 30.68
C HIS A 276 8.30 -15.24 30.74
N LEU A 277 8.25 -16.28 29.91
CA LEU A 277 9.33 -17.27 29.78
C LEU A 277 10.67 -16.62 29.40
N ARG A 278 10.65 -15.68 28.44
CA ARG A 278 11.81 -14.90 28.02
C ARG A 278 12.39 -14.10 29.19
N LEU A 279 11.55 -13.43 29.97
CA LEU A 279 11.96 -12.62 31.12
C LEU A 279 12.57 -13.45 32.26
N LEU A 280 12.08 -14.68 32.49
CA LEU A 280 12.63 -15.60 33.49
C LEU A 280 14.09 -16.01 33.19
N GLN A 281 14.48 -16.04 31.92
CA GLN A 281 15.85 -16.35 31.48
C GLN A 281 16.82 -15.16 31.64
N GLY A 282 16.31 -13.93 31.63
CA GLY A 282 17.10 -12.71 31.75
C GLY A 282 17.80 -12.26 30.44
N PRO A 283 18.62 -11.20 30.50
CA PRO A 283 19.22 -10.58 29.31
C PRO A 283 20.15 -11.54 28.54
N GLY A 284 20.02 -11.58 27.21
CA GLY A 284 20.83 -12.43 26.34
C GLY A 284 20.33 -13.87 26.18
N SER A 285 19.08 -14.15 26.58
CA SER A 285 18.42 -15.43 26.36
C SER A 285 18.36 -15.81 24.87
N PRO A 286 18.65 -17.06 24.48
CA PRO A 286 18.39 -17.55 23.12
C PRO A 286 16.92 -17.42 22.70
N LEU A 287 15.99 -17.41 23.67
CA LEU A 287 14.56 -17.24 23.41
C LEU A 287 14.21 -15.82 22.92
N GLN A 288 15.10 -14.83 23.10
CA GLN A 288 14.86 -13.46 22.65
C GLN A 288 14.64 -13.39 21.13
N GLU A 289 15.53 -13.98 20.34
CA GLU A 289 15.44 -13.95 18.87
C GLU A 289 14.20 -14.71 18.36
N THR A 290 13.86 -15.83 19.01
CA THR A 290 12.64 -16.60 18.75
C THR A 290 11.39 -15.78 19.08
N PHE A 291 11.38 -15.10 20.22
CA PHE A 291 10.27 -14.24 20.64
C PHE A 291 10.09 -13.05 19.70
N ASP A 292 11.17 -12.40 19.26
CA ASP A 292 11.09 -11.28 18.32
C ASP A 292 10.53 -11.72 16.96
N THR A 293 10.90 -12.92 16.50
CA THR A 293 10.31 -13.55 15.31
C THR A 293 8.83 -13.85 15.50
N LEU A 294 8.46 -14.43 16.64
CA LEU A 294 7.08 -14.77 16.96
C LEU A 294 6.18 -13.52 17.01
N VAL A 295 6.60 -12.49 17.74
CA VAL A 295 5.80 -11.27 17.95
C VAL A 295 5.58 -10.51 16.64
N SER A 296 6.64 -10.35 15.84
CA SER A 296 6.52 -9.70 14.52
C SER A 296 5.56 -10.46 13.61
N ALA A 297 5.69 -11.79 13.55
CA ALA A 297 4.80 -12.63 12.76
C ALA A 297 3.35 -12.62 13.29
N MET A 298 3.13 -12.52 14.60
CA MET A 298 1.79 -12.38 15.18
C MET A 298 1.17 -11.00 14.87
N GLY A 299 1.99 -9.95 14.82
CA GLY A 299 1.55 -8.64 14.36
C GLY A 299 1.14 -8.62 12.89
N HIS A 300 1.81 -9.40 12.03
CA HIS A 300 1.35 -9.63 10.65
C HIS A 300 -0.04 -10.27 10.63
N VAL A 301 -0.26 -11.34 11.42
CA VAL A 301 -1.58 -11.98 11.54
C VAL A 301 -2.64 -10.99 12.04
N LEU A 302 -2.33 -10.15 13.02
CA LEU A 302 -3.23 -9.12 13.51
C LEU A 302 -3.66 -8.16 12.38
N VAL A 303 -2.69 -7.64 11.61
CA VAL A 303 -2.95 -6.72 10.49
C VAL A 303 -3.78 -7.40 9.41
N ILE A 304 -3.43 -8.60 8.97
CA ILE A 304 -4.18 -9.35 7.96
C ILE A 304 -5.58 -9.72 8.46
N SER A 305 -5.74 -10.10 9.74
CA SER A 305 -7.05 -10.43 10.34
C SER A 305 -8.02 -9.26 10.35
N THR A 306 -7.52 -8.03 10.29
CA THR A 306 -8.31 -6.80 10.20
C THR A 306 -8.36 -6.25 8.76
N GLY A 307 -8.07 -7.09 7.78
CA GLY A 307 -8.19 -6.78 6.35
C GLY A 307 -7.04 -5.95 5.77
N GLY A 308 -5.88 -5.95 6.44
CA GLY A 308 -4.67 -5.25 6.01
C GLY A 308 -4.03 -5.78 4.73
N ILE A 309 -2.95 -5.09 4.34
CA ILE A 309 -2.22 -5.26 3.09
C ILE A 309 -0.76 -5.55 3.41
N ASP A 310 -0.12 -6.41 2.62
CA ASP A 310 1.32 -6.65 2.65
C ASP A 310 1.87 -6.53 1.23
N ALA A 311 2.35 -5.33 0.90
CA ALA A 311 2.95 -5.00 -0.39
C ALA A 311 4.36 -5.59 -0.59
N GLY A 312 5.00 -6.00 0.51
CA GLY A 312 6.36 -6.53 0.54
C GLY A 312 6.43 -8.05 0.51
N GLY A 313 5.32 -8.72 0.77
CA GLY A 313 5.19 -10.17 0.83
C GLY A 313 5.30 -10.89 -0.53
N ASP A 314 5.15 -12.22 -0.51
CA ASP A 314 5.17 -13.03 -1.72
C ASP A 314 4.05 -12.60 -2.69
N ARG A 315 4.47 -12.09 -3.86
CA ARG A 315 3.59 -11.56 -4.89
C ARG A 315 2.45 -12.53 -5.24
N SER A 316 2.78 -13.77 -5.56
CA SER A 316 1.80 -14.76 -6.02
C SER A 316 0.74 -15.03 -4.95
N SER A 317 1.18 -15.24 -3.72
CA SER A 317 0.29 -15.51 -2.58
C SER A 317 -0.60 -14.31 -2.27
N TRP A 318 -0.04 -13.10 -2.31
CA TRP A 318 -0.79 -11.88 -2.02
C TRP A 318 -1.78 -11.51 -3.14
N GLU A 319 -1.38 -11.57 -4.41
CA GLU A 319 -2.27 -11.32 -5.56
C GLU A 319 -3.42 -12.33 -5.61
N GLY A 320 -3.13 -13.62 -5.41
CA GLY A 320 -4.14 -14.68 -5.34
C GLY A 320 -5.12 -14.46 -4.19
N PHE A 321 -4.60 -14.22 -2.99
CA PHE A 321 -5.43 -13.99 -1.80
C PHE A 321 -6.33 -12.76 -1.98
N HIS A 322 -5.79 -11.64 -2.44
CA HIS A 322 -6.56 -10.41 -2.60
C HIS A 322 -7.67 -10.58 -3.65
N ALA A 323 -7.35 -11.21 -4.81
CA ALA A 323 -8.34 -11.48 -5.85
C ALA A 323 -9.48 -12.39 -5.35
N ALA A 324 -9.16 -13.38 -4.52
CA ALA A 324 -10.15 -14.31 -3.97
C ALA A 324 -10.89 -13.74 -2.75
N ARG A 325 -10.31 -12.79 -1.99
CA ARG A 325 -10.73 -12.35 -0.64
C ARG A 325 -12.23 -12.14 -0.48
N LYS A 326 -12.87 -11.45 -1.43
CA LYS A 326 -14.31 -11.13 -1.39
C LYS A 326 -15.21 -12.37 -1.50
N GLY A 327 -14.70 -13.48 -2.05
CA GLY A 327 -15.41 -14.74 -2.20
C GLY A 327 -15.01 -15.82 -1.18
N LEU A 328 -13.97 -15.59 -0.38
CA LEU A 328 -13.50 -16.56 0.61
C LEU A 328 -14.48 -16.66 1.78
N LEU A 329 -14.78 -17.90 2.18
CA LEU A 329 -15.68 -18.21 3.29
C LEU A 329 -14.97 -19.03 4.37
N THR A 330 -15.22 -18.67 5.63
CA THR A 330 -14.80 -19.45 6.80
C THR A 330 -15.55 -20.79 6.87
N LYS A 331 -15.12 -21.71 7.75
CA LYS A 331 -15.82 -23.00 7.97
C LYS A 331 -17.28 -22.82 8.39
N ASP A 332 -17.58 -21.72 9.07
CA ASP A 332 -18.93 -21.36 9.52
C ASP A 332 -19.72 -20.53 8.48
N GLY A 333 -19.14 -20.27 7.31
CA GLY A 333 -19.78 -19.58 6.19
C GLY A 333 -19.79 -18.05 6.29
N LEU A 334 -18.95 -17.47 7.16
CA LEU A 334 -18.74 -16.02 7.21
C LEU A 334 -17.80 -15.58 6.09
N SER A 335 -18.02 -14.39 5.55
CA SER A 335 -17.02 -13.72 4.72
C SER A 335 -15.82 -13.28 5.55
N LEU A 336 -14.66 -13.11 4.92
CA LEU A 336 -13.47 -12.57 5.59
C LEU A 336 -13.65 -11.14 6.11
N GLU A 337 -14.54 -10.35 5.49
CA GLU A 337 -14.88 -9.01 5.99
C GLU A 337 -15.68 -9.10 7.30
N GLU A 338 -16.68 -9.98 7.37
CA GLU A 338 -17.44 -10.23 8.61
C GLU A 338 -16.54 -10.80 9.71
N LEU A 339 -15.64 -11.72 9.37
CA LEU A 339 -14.63 -12.22 10.30
C LEU A 339 -13.76 -11.06 10.81
N GLY A 340 -13.25 -10.21 9.92
CA GLY A 340 -12.41 -9.07 10.31
C GLY A 340 -13.13 -8.09 11.23
N MET A 341 -14.43 -7.82 11.00
CA MET A 341 -15.23 -6.99 11.91
C MET A 341 -15.39 -7.64 13.29
N GLN A 342 -15.61 -8.96 13.34
CA GLN A 342 -15.67 -9.71 14.61
C GLN A 342 -14.32 -9.68 15.34
N ARG A 343 -13.20 -9.85 14.62
CA ARG A 343 -11.86 -9.77 15.20
C ARG A 343 -11.52 -8.38 15.70
N ALA A 344 -11.86 -7.32 14.96
CA ALA A 344 -11.67 -5.95 15.44
C ALA A 344 -12.43 -5.68 16.75
N ALA A 345 -13.66 -6.19 16.89
CA ALA A 345 -14.42 -6.07 18.14
C ALA A 345 -13.79 -6.86 19.30
N GLN A 346 -13.27 -8.06 19.04
CA GLN A 346 -12.57 -8.87 20.05
C GLN A 346 -11.21 -8.28 20.44
N TRP A 347 -10.49 -7.66 19.49
CA TRP A 347 -9.26 -6.91 19.77
C TRP A 347 -9.53 -5.74 20.72
N LYS A 348 -10.67 -5.04 20.57
CA LYS A 348 -11.11 -4.02 21.55
C LYS A 348 -11.37 -4.61 22.93
N GLU A 349 -12.03 -5.77 23.00
CA GLU A 349 -12.34 -6.44 24.26
C GLU A 349 -11.09 -6.88 25.02
N VAL A 350 -10.17 -7.60 24.36
CA VAL A 350 -8.90 -8.01 24.98
C VAL A 350 -7.99 -6.80 25.25
N GLY A 351 -7.96 -5.80 24.36
CA GLY A 351 -7.13 -4.61 24.51
C GLY A 351 -7.41 -3.86 25.81
N ARG A 352 -8.68 -3.76 26.20
CA ARG A 352 -9.14 -3.13 27.46
C ARG A 352 -8.98 -4.02 28.70
N SER A 353 -8.63 -5.29 28.53
CA SER A 353 -8.52 -6.23 29.64
C SER A 353 -7.18 -6.08 30.38
N GLU A 354 -7.24 -6.14 31.71
CA GLU A 354 -6.05 -6.29 32.55
C GLU A 354 -5.65 -7.77 32.56
N LEU A 355 -4.46 -8.05 32.07
CA LEU A 355 -3.84 -9.36 32.02
C LEU A 355 -2.98 -9.58 33.27
N GLN A 356 -3.10 -10.76 33.86
CA GLN A 356 -2.36 -11.17 35.05
C GLN A 356 -1.75 -12.55 34.81
N TYR A 357 -0.51 -12.73 35.27
CA TYR A 357 0.11 -14.06 35.33
C TYR A 357 -0.63 -14.94 36.37
N GLU A 358 -1.00 -16.17 35.99
CA GLU A 358 -1.86 -17.06 36.82
C GLU A 358 -1.24 -17.50 38.16
N GLU A 359 0.07 -17.33 38.37
CA GLU A 359 0.61 -17.52 39.72
C GLU A 359 0.06 -16.43 40.66
N ASN A 360 -0.46 -16.84 41.82
CA ASN A 360 -0.78 -15.94 42.94
C ASN A 360 0.48 -15.18 43.40
N VAL A 361 0.91 -14.17 42.65
CA VAL A 361 1.99 -13.26 43.00
C VAL A 361 1.33 -11.97 43.49
N GLY A 362 0.61 -12.07 44.60
CA GLY A 362 0.03 -10.90 45.26
C GLY A 362 1.10 -9.84 45.51
N ASN A 363 0.81 -8.60 45.13
CA ASN A 363 1.53 -7.36 45.47
C ASN A 363 3.04 -7.54 45.67
N GLY A 364 3.80 -7.44 44.57
CA GLY A 364 5.20 -7.02 44.62
C GLY A 364 6.18 -8.05 45.15
N ARG A 365 6.36 -9.17 44.43
CA ARG A 365 7.62 -9.92 44.52
C ARG A 365 8.37 -9.95 43.20
N SER A 366 9.64 -9.65 43.36
CA SER A 366 10.69 -9.64 42.38
C SER A 366 11.06 -11.07 41.95
N VAL A 367 10.94 -11.41 40.66
CA VAL A 367 11.61 -12.61 40.09
C VAL A 367 12.90 -12.13 39.46
N GLY A 368 14.04 -12.61 39.99
CA GLY A 368 15.37 -12.21 39.50
C GLY A 368 15.74 -10.73 39.64
N GLY A 369 14.95 -9.91 40.35
CA GLY A 369 15.12 -8.44 40.39
C GLY A 369 13.94 -7.66 39.80
N ARG A 370 13.05 -8.28 39.03
CA ARG A 370 12.01 -7.61 38.22
C ARG A 370 10.61 -7.70 38.86
N TYR A 371 9.89 -6.57 38.91
CA TYR A 371 8.51 -6.50 39.39
C TYR A 371 7.55 -6.65 38.20
N PHE A 372 6.55 -7.53 38.33
CA PHE A 372 5.44 -7.66 37.38
C PHE A 372 4.21 -6.96 37.93
N SER A 373 3.65 -6.02 37.17
CA SER A 373 2.33 -5.43 37.46
C SER A 373 1.34 -5.86 36.37
N PRO A 374 0.01 -5.72 36.59
CA PRO A 374 -0.99 -6.09 35.59
C PRO A 374 -0.74 -5.34 34.28
N GLN A 375 -0.80 -6.00 33.13
CA GLN A 375 -0.60 -5.35 31.84
C GLN A 375 -1.92 -5.18 31.11
N LEU A 376 -2.07 -4.16 30.27
CA LEU A 376 -3.24 -4.03 29.42
C LEU A 376 -3.02 -4.80 28.11
N GLY A 377 -4.06 -5.45 27.58
CA GLY A 377 -3.95 -6.16 26.30
C GLY A 377 -3.48 -5.26 25.14
N TYR A 378 -3.75 -3.95 25.21
CA TYR A 378 -3.24 -2.98 24.24
C TYR A 378 -1.71 -2.83 24.25
N GLU A 379 -1.03 -3.13 25.35
CA GLU A 379 0.44 -3.09 25.42
C GLU A 379 1.04 -4.21 24.55
N TYR A 380 0.48 -5.41 24.61
CA TYR A 380 0.84 -6.52 23.71
C TYR A 380 0.45 -6.25 22.26
N MET A 381 -0.67 -5.56 22.03
CA MET A 381 -1.06 -5.13 20.69
C MET A 381 -0.05 -4.13 20.11
N GLY A 382 0.39 -3.15 20.89
CA GLY A 382 1.45 -2.20 20.52
C GLY A 382 2.76 -2.93 20.21
N LEU A 383 3.14 -3.89 21.04
CA LEU A 383 4.33 -4.72 20.83
C LEU A 383 4.27 -5.50 19.50
N MET A 384 3.13 -6.14 19.21
CA MET A 384 2.92 -6.88 17.95
C MET A 384 2.97 -5.95 16.74
N MET A 385 2.26 -4.82 16.78
CA MET A 385 2.24 -3.85 15.68
C MET A 385 3.62 -3.23 15.44
N GLY A 386 4.31 -2.81 16.50
CA GLY A 386 5.65 -2.23 16.40
C GLY A 386 6.67 -3.21 15.83
N ALA A 387 6.67 -4.46 16.31
CA ALA A 387 7.56 -5.51 15.78
C ALA A 387 7.25 -5.86 14.32
N ALA A 388 5.97 -5.88 13.94
CA ALA A 388 5.56 -6.15 12.56
C ALA A 388 5.93 -5.01 11.62
N ALA A 389 5.73 -3.75 12.03
CA ALA A 389 6.14 -2.58 11.25
C ALA A 389 7.66 -2.55 11.00
N GLU A 390 8.47 -2.96 12.00
CA GLU A 390 9.92 -3.04 11.86
C GLU A 390 10.36 -4.15 10.88
N ARG A 391 9.69 -5.31 10.90
CA ARG A 391 10.05 -6.47 10.06
C ARG A 391 9.47 -6.41 8.65
N TYR A 392 8.27 -5.88 8.47
CA TYR A 392 7.50 -5.92 7.23
C TYR A 392 7.21 -4.50 6.72
N PRO A 393 8.13 -3.86 5.99
CA PRO A 393 7.96 -2.47 5.54
C PRO A 393 6.81 -2.27 4.53
N GLY A 394 6.32 -3.35 3.90
CA GLY A 394 5.17 -3.32 3.01
C GLY A 394 3.83 -3.56 3.72
N LEU A 395 3.82 -3.74 5.05
CA LEU A 395 2.62 -4.05 5.82
C LEU A 395 1.86 -2.78 6.19
N ALA A 396 0.54 -2.75 5.97
CA ALA A 396 -0.33 -1.65 6.41
C ALA A 396 -1.69 -2.15 6.88
N VAL A 397 -2.28 -1.46 7.87
CA VAL A 397 -3.62 -1.77 8.40
C VAL A 397 -4.69 -1.66 7.33
N GLY A 398 -5.76 -2.45 7.46
CA GLY A 398 -6.90 -2.44 6.55
C GLY A 398 -7.98 -1.45 6.95
N ALA A 399 -8.96 -1.24 6.06
CA ALA A 399 -10.08 -0.34 6.33
C ALA A 399 -10.93 -0.72 7.56
N VAL A 400 -11.04 -2.02 7.89
CA VAL A 400 -11.80 -2.48 9.07
C VAL A 400 -11.20 -1.98 10.38
N PHE A 401 -9.87 -1.80 10.43
CA PHE A 401 -9.18 -1.26 11.60
C PHE A 401 -9.62 0.17 11.93
N CYS A 402 -9.83 0.99 10.90
CA CYS A 402 -10.16 2.41 10.99
C CYS A 402 -11.67 2.71 10.98
N ARG A 403 -12.50 1.80 10.46
CA ARG A 403 -13.95 1.99 10.37
C ARG A 403 -14.65 1.71 11.70
N PRO A 404 -15.66 2.50 12.10
CA PRO A 404 -16.49 2.21 13.27
C PRO A 404 -17.14 0.82 13.19
N GLN A 405 -17.11 0.06 14.28
CA GLN A 405 -17.87 -1.18 14.40
C GLN A 405 -19.29 -0.92 14.94
N ALA A 406 -20.02 -1.97 15.33
CA ALA A 406 -21.43 -1.90 15.73
C ALA A 406 -21.71 -0.96 16.93
N ASP A 407 -20.72 -0.72 17.77
CA ASP A 407 -20.74 0.22 18.91
C ASP A 407 -20.44 1.68 18.50
N GLY A 408 -20.16 1.94 17.22
CA GLY A 408 -19.90 3.29 16.69
C GLY A 408 -18.47 3.78 16.89
N VAL A 409 -17.55 2.93 17.37
CA VAL A 409 -16.14 3.27 17.61
C VAL A 409 -15.26 2.28 16.84
N SER A 410 -14.24 2.75 16.12
CA SER A 410 -13.27 1.88 15.44
C SER A 410 -12.22 1.30 16.40
N LEU A 411 -11.46 0.29 15.98
CA LEU A 411 -10.36 -0.24 16.78
C LEU A 411 -9.28 0.83 17.01
N ALA A 412 -8.95 1.60 15.97
CA ALA A 412 -8.03 2.73 16.06
C ALA A 412 -8.49 3.80 17.06
N GLN A 413 -9.77 4.17 17.03
CA GLN A 413 -10.35 5.13 17.97
C GLN A 413 -10.31 4.61 19.42
N ASP A 414 -10.52 3.32 19.62
CA ASP A 414 -10.51 2.71 20.93
C ASP A 414 -9.12 2.62 21.55
N ILE A 415 -8.09 2.36 20.72
CA ILE A 415 -6.68 2.44 21.13
C ILE A 415 -6.36 3.84 21.68
N VAL A 416 -6.70 4.89 20.92
CA VAL A 416 -6.46 6.29 21.34
C VAL A 416 -7.23 6.62 22.63
N ALA A 417 -8.46 6.16 22.75
CA ALA A 417 -9.27 6.38 23.95
C ALA A 417 -8.72 5.66 25.18
N SER A 418 -8.18 4.45 25.01
CA SER A 418 -7.54 3.70 26.09
C SER A 418 -6.25 4.38 26.54
N GLU A 419 -5.43 4.86 25.60
CA GLU A 419 -4.21 5.60 25.92
C GLU A 419 -4.50 6.89 26.72
N ASP A 420 -5.48 7.69 26.29
CA ASP A 420 -5.93 8.89 27.04
C ASP A 420 -6.41 8.53 28.46
N ALA A 421 -7.16 7.43 28.59
CA ALA A 421 -7.64 6.96 29.88
C ALA A 421 -6.49 6.59 30.84
N CYS A 422 -5.43 5.93 30.34
CA CYS A 422 -4.22 5.63 31.10
C CYS A 422 -3.48 6.91 31.51
N ARG A 423 -3.24 7.83 30.57
CA ARG A 423 -2.56 9.10 30.83
C ARG A 423 -3.22 9.89 31.98
N ARG A 424 -4.56 9.96 31.98
CA ARG A 424 -5.33 10.67 33.02
C ARG A 424 -5.13 10.17 34.44
N VAL A 425 -4.87 8.89 34.62
CA VAL A 425 -4.61 8.30 35.95
C VAL A 425 -3.12 8.31 36.29
N GLY A 426 -2.31 8.99 35.48
CA GLY A 426 -0.86 9.07 35.64
C GLY A 426 -0.19 7.74 35.35
N MET A 427 -0.75 6.94 34.44
CA MET A 427 -0.19 5.67 33.99
C MET A 427 0.23 5.80 32.54
N THR A 428 1.45 5.38 32.22
CA THR A 428 1.84 5.12 30.82
C THR A 428 1.52 3.68 30.48
N LEU A 429 1.16 3.42 29.21
CA LEU A 429 1.06 2.06 28.64
C LEU A 429 2.43 1.36 28.50
N GLU A 430 3.47 1.93 29.12
CA GLU A 430 4.89 1.54 28.89
C GLU A 430 5.77 1.57 30.15
N GLY A 431 5.25 1.99 31.31
CA GLY A 431 6.12 2.26 32.46
C GLY A 431 5.52 2.03 33.85
N ASP A 432 4.23 2.31 34.04
CA ASP A 432 3.61 2.18 35.38
C ASP A 432 2.83 0.87 35.60
N TYR A 433 2.48 0.15 34.52
CA TYR A 433 1.91 -1.21 34.57
C TYR A 433 2.98 -2.32 34.52
N GLY A 434 4.24 -1.97 34.71
CA GLY A 434 5.26 -2.83 35.30
C GLY A 434 5.59 -4.12 34.56
N THR A 435 6.31 -4.00 33.44
CA THR A 435 7.58 -4.70 33.14
C THR A 435 8.27 -3.96 32.00
N GLU A 436 9.60 -4.09 31.88
CA GLU A 436 10.34 -3.67 30.68
C GLU A 436 9.88 -4.55 29.50
N MET A 437 8.81 -4.12 28.80
CA MET A 437 8.49 -4.65 27.47
C MET A 437 9.74 -4.52 26.58
N PRO A 438 10.03 -5.49 25.69
CA PRO A 438 11.25 -5.43 24.90
C PRO A 438 11.28 -4.15 24.06
N ASP A 439 12.42 -3.44 24.12
CA ASP A 439 12.67 -2.27 23.29
C ASP A 439 12.46 -2.63 21.81
N ARG A 440 11.81 -1.74 21.07
CA ARG A 440 11.63 -1.81 19.62
C ARG A 440 12.40 -0.68 18.96
N ARG A 441 12.81 -0.87 17.70
CA ARG A 441 13.50 0.18 16.93
C ARG A 441 12.57 0.78 15.91
N LEU A 442 12.21 2.04 16.12
CA LEU A 442 11.59 2.90 15.12
C LEU A 442 12.31 4.25 15.11
N GLY A 443 12.65 4.77 13.93
CA GLY A 443 13.39 6.03 13.81
C GLY A 443 14.85 6.00 14.30
N GLY A 444 15.42 4.81 14.57
CA GLY A 444 16.83 4.65 14.95
C GLY A 444 17.13 4.60 16.45
N ALA A 445 16.12 4.77 17.32
CA ALA A 445 16.24 4.61 18.77
C ALA A 445 15.62 3.27 19.25
N GLU A 446 16.30 2.56 20.16
CA GLU A 446 15.73 1.40 20.89
C GLU A 446 14.96 1.91 22.10
N ARG A 447 13.63 1.80 22.09
CA ARG A 447 12.74 2.16 23.22
C ARG A 447 11.46 1.29 23.22
N PRO A 448 10.76 1.15 24.35
CA PRO A 448 9.36 0.71 24.33
C PRO A 448 8.58 1.61 23.36
N LEU A 449 7.68 1.03 22.57
CA LEU A 449 6.88 1.79 21.60
C LEU A 449 5.42 1.86 22.04
N ALA A 450 4.94 3.07 22.30
CA ALA A 450 3.57 3.28 22.72
C ALA A 450 2.59 2.79 21.63
N VAL A 451 1.44 2.24 22.07
CA VAL A 451 0.49 1.57 21.16
C VAL A 451 -0.06 2.47 20.06
N VAL A 452 -0.17 3.79 20.30
CA VAL A 452 -0.63 4.74 19.28
C VAL A 452 0.45 4.95 18.23
N GLU A 453 1.69 5.13 18.63
CA GLU A 453 2.85 5.27 17.74
C GLU A 453 3.04 3.97 16.92
N ALA A 454 2.90 2.80 17.55
CA ALA A 454 2.89 1.49 16.89
C ALA A 454 1.77 1.33 15.85
N MET A 455 0.60 1.90 16.11
CA MET A 455 -0.52 1.89 15.18
C MET A 455 -0.26 2.81 13.99
N LEU A 456 0.32 4.00 14.22
CA LEU A 456 0.57 5.01 13.20
C LEU A 456 1.58 4.54 12.14
N THR A 457 2.58 3.73 12.52
CA THR A 457 3.60 3.18 11.60
C THR A 457 3.06 2.17 10.59
N LEU A 458 1.83 1.70 10.77
CA LEU A 458 1.14 0.79 9.85
C LEU A 458 0.00 1.50 9.10
N MET A 459 -0.22 2.80 9.33
CA MET A 459 -1.30 3.58 8.72
C MET A 459 -0.87 4.37 7.49
N ASP A 460 0.42 4.49 7.21
CA ASP A 460 0.94 5.16 6.03
C ASP A 460 0.94 4.24 4.80
N GLU A 461 1.40 4.78 3.67
CA GLU A 461 1.51 4.03 2.42
C GLU A 461 2.45 2.84 2.58
N PRO A 462 1.98 1.61 2.29
CA PRO A 462 2.84 0.44 2.41
C PRO A 462 3.99 0.52 1.40
N VAL A 463 5.23 0.27 1.84
CA VAL A 463 6.40 0.33 0.97
C VAL A 463 6.37 -0.83 -0.01
N VAL A 464 6.22 -0.53 -1.31
CA VAL A 464 6.31 -1.51 -2.37
C VAL A 464 7.80 -1.73 -2.72
N PRO A 465 8.35 -2.95 -2.60
CA PRO A 465 9.74 -3.20 -2.97
C PRO A 465 9.98 -2.95 -4.47
N THR A 466 10.96 -2.12 -4.81
CA THR A 466 11.38 -1.90 -6.20
C THR A 466 12.13 -3.13 -6.74
N TYR A 467 11.42 -4.11 -7.30
CA TYR A 467 12.03 -5.25 -8.03
C TYR A 467 11.89 -5.11 -9.55
N GLY A 468 12.59 -4.14 -10.14
CA GLY A 468 12.59 -3.95 -11.59
C GLY A 468 13.47 -2.79 -12.04
N PRO A 469 13.70 -2.61 -13.36
CA PRO A 469 14.37 -1.41 -13.85
C PRO A 469 13.59 -0.18 -13.37
N VAL A 470 14.33 0.80 -12.86
CA VAL A 470 13.83 2.11 -12.43
C VAL A 470 12.98 2.70 -13.57
N GLY A 471 11.70 2.95 -13.32
CA GLY A 471 10.78 3.57 -14.30
C GLY A 471 9.71 2.65 -14.91
N ALA A 472 9.58 1.38 -14.51
CA ALA A 472 8.38 0.60 -14.82
C ALA A 472 7.28 0.91 -13.77
N GLU A 473 6.17 1.55 -14.18
CA GLU A 473 5.00 1.73 -13.31
C GLU A 473 4.46 0.36 -12.86
N TRP A 474 4.51 0.13 -11.55
CA TRP A 474 3.91 -1.04 -10.92
C TRP A 474 2.39 -0.88 -10.90
N THR A 475 1.71 -1.45 -11.90
CA THR A 475 0.25 -1.33 -12.08
C THR A 475 -0.49 -2.53 -11.52
N TRP A 476 -0.52 -2.65 -10.19
CA TRP A 476 -1.28 -3.70 -9.52
C TRP A 476 -2.67 -3.16 -9.17
N ARG A 477 -3.67 -3.38 -10.02
CA ARG A 477 -5.04 -2.83 -9.82
C ARG A 477 -5.66 -3.27 -8.48
N GLY A 478 -5.47 -4.54 -8.08
CA GLY A 478 -5.97 -5.07 -6.79
C GLY A 478 -5.32 -4.42 -5.56
N TYR A 479 -4.00 -4.26 -5.59
CA TYR A 479 -3.26 -3.49 -4.57
C TYR A 479 -3.73 -2.04 -4.50
N ARG A 480 -3.85 -1.39 -5.66
CA ARG A 480 -4.31 0.00 -5.72
C ARG A 480 -5.72 0.18 -5.17
N GLU A 481 -6.65 -0.73 -5.48
CA GLU A 481 -8.01 -0.71 -4.94
C GLU A 481 -8.00 -0.89 -3.42
N ALA A 482 -7.21 -1.83 -2.90
CA ALA A 482 -7.07 -2.06 -1.47
C ALA A 482 -6.44 -0.85 -0.74
N ASP A 483 -5.37 -0.29 -1.30
CA ASP A 483 -4.67 0.87 -0.74
C ASP A 483 -5.53 2.14 -0.81
N LEU A 484 -6.34 2.32 -1.86
CA LEU A 484 -7.34 3.38 -1.93
C LEU A 484 -8.40 3.22 -0.85
N GLU A 485 -8.93 2.01 -0.66
CA GLU A 485 -9.93 1.73 0.39
C GLU A 485 -9.35 1.99 1.79
N ARG A 486 -8.11 1.57 2.01
CA ARG A 486 -7.35 1.84 3.23
C ARG A 486 -7.16 3.35 3.44
N TYR A 487 -6.61 4.06 2.46
CA TYR A 487 -6.36 5.49 2.53
C TYR A 487 -7.63 6.26 2.87
N ASP A 488 -8.74 5.95 2.20
CA ASP A 488 -10.04 6.58 2.47
C ASP A 488 -10.51 6.31 3.91
N ALA A 489 -10.28 5.11 4.44
CA ALA A 489 -10.63 4.76 5.81
C ALA A 489 -9.73 5.44 6.85
N VAL A 490 -8.41 5.52 6.60
CA VAL A 490 -7.45 6.23 7.47
C VAL A 490 -7.73 7.74 7.48
N GLN A 491 -7.96 8.35 6.31
CA GLN A 491 -8.33 9.76 6.21
C GLN A 491 -9.66 10.03 6.94
N SER A 492 -10.63 9.13 6.84
CA SER A 492 -11.91 9.24 7.57
C SER A 492 -11.74 9.07 9.07
N PHE A 493 -10.84 8.20 9.52
CA PHE A 493 -10.50 8.06 10.94
C PHE A 493 -9.87 9.34 11.49
N LEU A 494 -8.88 9.89 10.79
CA LEU A 494 -8.19 11.11 11.20
C LEU A 494 -9.12 12.34 11.22
N LEU A 495 -10.00 12.47 10.24
CA LEU A 495 -11.01 13.53 10.20
C LEU A 495 -12.23 13.26 11.09
N GLY A 496 -12.35 12.05 11.62
CA GLY A 496 -13.44 11.67 12.52
C GLY A 496 -13.34 12.41 13.85
N GLU A 497 -14.49 12.64 14.47
CA GLU A 497 -14.54 13.20 15.83
C GLU A 497 -13.85 12.25 16.82
N VAL A 498 -13.11 12.84 17.77
CA VAL A 498 -12.52 12.10 18.87
C VAL A 498 -13.64 11.43 19.71
N PRO A 499 -13.49 10.17 20.15
CA PRO A 499 -14.53 9.47 20.88
C PRO A 499 -14.98 10.18 22.17
N PRO A 500 -16.27 10.07 22.55
CA PRO A 500 -16.77 10.62 23.81
C PRO A 500 -15.99 10.07 25.01
N GLY A 501 -15.50 10.97 25.86
CA GLY A 501 -14.72 10.57 27.04
C GLY A 501 -13.21 10.58 26.84
N VAL A 502 -12.72 10.90 25.64
CA VAL A 502 -11.34 11.39 25.47
C VAL A 502 -11.31 12.86 25.85
N THR A 503 -10.39 13.23 26.74
CA THR A 503 -10.27 14.62 27.17
C THR A 503 -9.30 15.38 26.30
N ALA A 504 -9.84 16.11 25.32
CA ALA A 504 -9.17 17.32 24.87
C ALA A 504 -8.99 18.21 26.11
N ASN A 505 -7.77 18.39 26.58
CA ASN A 505 -7.50 19.20 27.77
C ASN A 505 -7.58 20.71 27.40
N THR A 506 -8.62 21.08 26.66
CA THR A 506 -8.97 22.42 26.21
C THR A 506 -10.08 22.94 27.13
N ALA A 507 -10.07 24.25 27.41
CA ALA A 507 -11.00 24.88 28.35
C ALA A 507 -12.49 24.76 27.94
N ASN A 508 -12.76 24.42 26.68
CA ASN A 508 -14.08 24.21 26.11
C ASN A 508 -14.13 22.83 25.43
N SER A 509 -15.10 22.01 25.82
CA SER A 509 -15.36 20.66 25.29
C SER A 509 -15.93 20.68 23.86
N GLU A 510 -15.36 21.49 22.98
CA GLU A 510 -15.76 21.54 21.58
C GLU A 510 -15.36 20.24 20.87
N PRO A 511 -16.23 19.65 20.02
CA PRO A 511 -15.85 18.53 19.18
C PRO A 511 -14.59 18.86 18.37
N MET A 512 -13.64 17.94 18.33
CA MET A 512 -12.42 18.08 17.54
C MET A 512 -12.15 16.82 16.74
N THR A 513 -11.40 16.98 15.66
CA THR A 513 -10.94 15.87 14.84
C THR A 513 -9.81 15.11 15.52
N MET A 514 -9.63 13.85 15.13
CA MET A 514 -8.50 13.03 15.59
C MET A 514 -7.15 13.62 15.16
N VAL A 515 -7.04 14.27 13.99
CA VAL A 515 -5.83 15.02 13.58
C VAL A 515 -5.47 16.05 14.64
N ARG A 516 -6.38 16.98 14.94
CA ARG A 516 -6.14 18.09 15.87
C ARG A 516 -5.81 17.59 17.28
N TYR A 517 -6.43 16.48 17.68
CA TYR A 517 -6.13 15.84 18.96
C TYR A 517 -4.71 15.27 19.02
N LEU A 518 -4.34 14.45 18.03
CA LEU A 518 -3.03 13.79 17.99
C LEU A 518 -1.88 14.78 17.79
N SER A 519 -2.10 15.85 17.01
CA SER A 519 -1.07 16.85 16.69
C SER A 519 -0.90 17.94 17.74
N GLY A 520 -1.67 17.94 18.84
CA GLY A 520 -1.32 18.78 19.99
C GLY A 520 -2.31 18.84 21.15
N ALA A 521 -3.61 18.61 20.95
CA ALA A 521 -4.54 18.67 22.09
C ALA A 521 -4.23 17.62 23.18
N ARG A 522 -3.66 16.48 22.76
CA ARG A 522 -3.16 15.39 23.64
C ARG A 522 -1.90 15.72 24.44
N TRP A 523 -1.22 16.84 24.17
CA TRP A 523 0.06 17.18 24.79
C TRP A 523 0.00 17.20 26.32
N GLU A 524 0.92 16.52 27.00
CA GLU A 524 1.08 16.59 28.45
C GLU A 524 2.56 16.51 28.83
N ALA A 525 3.02 17.38 29.73
CA ALA A 525 4.41 17.40 30.14
C ALA A 525 4.80 16.08 30.84
N GLY A 526 5.78 15.36 30.28
CA GLY A 526 6.23 14.05 30.77
C GLY A 526 5.69 12.85 30.00
N PHE A 527 4.75 13.06 29.06
CA PHE A 527 4.29 12.05 28.11
C PHE A 527 4.74 12.47 26.71
N LEU A 528 5.95 12.02 26.34
CA LEU A 528 6.61 12.38 25.08
C LEU A 528 6.40 11.26 24.07
N PRO A 529 6.17 11.55 22.77
CA PRO A 529 6.20 10.52 21.74
C PRO A 529 7.60 9.90 21.65
N ASP A 530 7.69 8.57 21.59
CA ASP A 530 8.97 7.87 21.56
C ASP A 530 9.77 8.11 20.27
N ASP A 531 9.05 8.37 19.18
CA ASP A 531 9.58 8.62 17.83
C ASP A 531 9.64 10.12 17.48
N GLU A 532 9.51 11.00 18.48
CA GLU A 532 9.53 12.47 18.31
C GLU A 532 8.46 12.99 17.31
N GLY A 533 7.45 12.17 17.03
CA GLY A 533 6.35 12.45 16.11
C GLY A 533 6.61 12.10 14.63
N GLU A 534 7.64 11.30 14.33
CA GLU A 534 8.01 10.91 12.96
C GLU A 534 6.87 10.16 12.24
N SER A 535 6.27 9.16 12.90
CA SER A 535 5.22 8.32 12.28
C SER A 535 3.95 9.12 12.03
N LEU A 536 3.56 9.99 12.99
CA LEU A 536 2.42 10.89 12.83
C LEU A 536 2.66 11.91 11.72
N GLY A 537 3.85 12.52 11.69
CA GLY A 537 4.20 13.53 10.69
C GLY A 537 4.21 12.97 9.27
N ARG A 538 4.80 11.79 9.08
CA ARG A 538 4.81 11.08 7.79
C ARG A 538 3.39 10.77 7.31
N LEU A 539 2.54 10.25 8.19
CA LEU A 539 1.14 9.93 7.89
C LEU A 539 0.33 11.18 7.50
N ILE A 540 0.45 12.27 8.28
CA ILE A 540 -0.27 13.51 7.99
C ILE A 540 0.23 14.14 6.69
N ALA A 541 1.53 14.08 6.39
CA ALA A 541 2.08 14.58 5.12
C ALA A 541 1.47 13.85 3.91
N GLU A 542 1.33 12.52 3.98
CA GLU A 542 0.66 11.72 2.95
C GLU A 542 -0.84 12.08 2.81
N LEU A 543 -1.55 12.20 3.93
CA LEU A 543 -3.00 12.44 3.94
C LEU A 543 -3.40 13.88 3.62
N SER A 544 -2.45 14.81 3.73
CA SER A 544 -2.63 16.24 3.42
C SER A 544 -2.15 16.64 2.03
N ASP A 545 -1.44 15.76 1.31
CA ASP A 545 -1.02 16.03 -0.07
C ASP A 545 -2.24 16.00 -1.03
N PRO A 546 -2.61 17.12 -1.67
CA PRO A 546 -3.76 17.17 -2.58
C PRO A 546 -3.55 16.36 -3.87
N SER A 547 -2.31 15.91 -4.15
CA SER A 547 -1.94 15.10 -5.30
C SER A 547 -1.85 13.59 -4.99
N ALA A 548 -1.88 13.20 -3.72
CA ALA A 548 -1.78 11.81 -3.30
C ALA A 548 -2.92 10.96 -3.89
N ARG A 549 -2.55 9.78 -4.40
CA ARG A 549 -3.47 8.76 -4.95
C ARG A 549 -4.43 9.25 -6.05
N GLN A 550 -4.07 10.31 -6.77
CA GLN A 550 -4.82 10.70 -7.97
C GLN A 550 -4.73 9.58 -9.02
N VAL A 551 -5.88 9.10 -9.48
CA VAL A 551 -5.93 8.01 -10.46
C VAL A 551 -5.92 8.58 -11.87
N ARG A 552 -4.77 8.52 -12.54
CA ARG A 552 -4.64 8.79 -13.97
C ARG A 552 -4.28 7.48 -14.66
N VAL A 553 -5.27 6.77 -15.20
CA VAL A 553 -5.02 5.64 -16.09
C VAL A 553 -5.14 6.17 -17.52
N GLU A 554 -4.21 5.82 -18.41
CA GLU A 554 -4.34 6.18 -19.83
C GLU A 554 -5.70 5.71 -20.37
N GLY A 555 -6.61 6.66 -20.64
CA GLY A 555 -7.95 6.39 -21.16
C GLY A 555 -9.09 6.41 -20.15
N GLU A 556 -8.82 6.35 -18.83
CA GLU A 556 -9.82 6.51 -17.77
C GLU A 556 -9.42 7.66 -16.84
N VAL A 557 -10.13 8.78 -16.97
CA VAL A 557 -10.01 9.90 -16.05
C VAL A 557 -10.91 9.59 -14.86
N GLU A 558 -10.31 9.54 -13.66
CA GLU A 558 -11.06 9.50 -12.42
C GLU A 558 -12.14 10.60 -12.41
N PRO A 559 -13.40 10.31 -12.03
CA PRO A 559 -14.44 11.33 -11.98
C PRO A 559 -13.98 12.51 -11.13
N GLU A 560 -14.11 13.72 -11.67
CA GLU A 560 -13.66 14.97 -11.04
C GLU A 560 -14.17 15.12 -9.60
N GLU A 561 -15.42 14.71 -9.34
CA GLU A 561 -16.03 14.69 -8.00
C GLU A 561 -15.23 13.91 -6.95
N TRP A 562 -14.61 12.78 -7.33
CA TRP A 562 -13.85 11.93 -6.41
C TRP A 562 -12.48 12.52 -6.11
N ARG A 563 -11.85 13.09 -7.14
CA ARG A 563 -10.59 13.83 -7.00
C ARG A 563 -10.79 15.06 -6.11
N ASP A 564 -11.82 15.85 -6.38
CA ASP A 564 -12.16 17.05 -5.62
C ASP A 564 -12.50 16.71 -4.16
N SER A 565 -13.20 15.60 -3.94
CA SER A 565 -13.49 15.12 -2.58
C SER A 565 -12.22 14.71 -1.82
N ARG A 566 -11.27 14.02 -2.47
CA ARG A 566 -9.99 13.63 -1.82
C ARG A 566 -9.11 14.84 -1.56
N SER A 567 -8.89 15.70 -2.55
CA SER A 567 -8.10 16.92 -2.38
C SER A 567 -8.75 17.86 -1.36
N GLY A 568 -10.09 17.92 -1.30
CA GLY A 568 -10.82 18.66 -0.28
C GLY A 568 -10.56 18.13 1.13
N ARG A 569 -10.66 16.81 1.35
CA ARG A 569 -10.32 16.18 2.63
C ARG A 569 -8.85 16.38 3.00
N ALA A 570 -7.93 16.33 2.04
CA ALA A 570 -6.50 16.57 2.27
C ALA A 570 -6.24 17.99 2.83
N ALA A 571 -6.94 19.00 2.29
CA ALA A 571 -6.87 20.36 2.83
C ALA A 571 -7.44 20.45 4.25
N VAL A 572 -8.52 19.73 4.57
CA VAL A 572 -9.05 19.68 5.94
C VAL A 572 -8.05 19.02 6.88
N VAL A 573 -7.38 17.94 6.48
CA VAL A 573 -6.30 17.32 7.29
C VAL A 573 -5.19 18.33 7.59
N ALA A 574 -4.74 19.09 6.60
CA ALA A 574 -3.74 20.14 6.81
C ALA A 574 -4.24 21.26 7.75
N ALA A 575 -5.50 21.68 7.62
CA ALA A 575 -6.11 22.71 8.48
C ALA A 575 -6.17 22.25 9.95
N GLU A 576 -6.67 21.04 10.20
CA GLU A 576 -6.78 20.46 11.54
C GLU A 576 -5.41 20.20 12.17
N PHE A 577 -4.42 19.77 11.37
CA PHE A 577 -3.04 19.65 11.83
C PHE A 577 -2.50 21.01 12.26
N PHE A 578 -2.71 22.06 11.45
CA PHE A 578 -2.20 23.39 11.71
C PHE A 578 -2.75 23.97 13.02
N GLU A 579 -4.06 23.79 13.25
CA GLU A 579 -4.68 24.17 14.53
C GLU A 579 -4.18 23.32 15.70
N GLY A 580 -4.10 22.00 15.55
CA GLY A 580 -3.67 21.11 16.62
C GLY A 580 -2.22 21.37 17.05
N TYR A 581 -1.31 21.61 16.11
CA TYR A 581 0.07 21.98 16.42
C TYR A 581 0.13 23.31 17.21
N GLN A 582 -0.65 24.32 16.78
CA GLN A 582 -0.76 25.59 17.50
C GLN A 582 -1.36 25.40 18.91
N ASP A 583 -2.35 24.52 19.08
CA ASP A 583 -2.91 24.16 20.39
C ASP A 583 -1.84 23.53 21.31
N GLY A 584 -0.99 22.65 20.77
CA GLY A 584 0.14 22.03 21.50
C GLY A 584 1.18 23.06 21.99
N LEU A 585 1.54 24.01 21.14
CA LEU A 585 2.45 25.11 21.50
C LEU A 585 1.85 26.03 22.58
N GLU A 586 0.56 26.32 22.49
CA GLU A 586 -0.13 27.15 23.48
C GLU A 586 -0.24 26.47 24.84
N LYS A 587 -0.45 25.15 24.84
CA LYS A 587 -0.57 24.35 26.05
C LYS A 587 0.76 24.15 26.77
N SER A 588 1.84 23.93 26.02
CA SER A 588 3.19 23.80 26.57
C SER A 588 3.78 25.14 27.03
N GLY A 589 3.45 26.23 26.33
CA GLY A 589 4.13 27.51 26.49
C GLY A 589 5.57 27.48 25.97
N VAL A 590 6.28 28.59 26.13
CA VAL A 590 7.68 28.76 25.72
C VAL A 590 8.56 28.82 26.96
N ASP A 591 9.67 28.07 26.98
CA ASP A 591 10.68 28.19 28.03
C ASP A 591 11.44 29.51 27.85
N PRO A 592 11.42 30.42 28.84
CA PRO A 592 12.09 31.72 28.74
C PRO A 592 13.62 31.64 28.68
N ASN A 593 14.23 30.48 28.97
CA ASN A 593 15.68 30.28 28.92
C ASN A 593 16.17 29.72 27.60
N THR A 594 15.37 28.87 26.94
CA THR A 594 15.75 28.24 25.65
C THR A 594 15.06 28.89 24.45
N GLY A 595 13.97 29.63 24.66
CA GLY A 595 13.15 30.18 23.59
C GLY A 595 12.29 29.14 22.87
N LYS A 596 12.40 27.86 23.24
CA LYS A 596 11.70 26.74 22.60
C LYS A 596 10.47 26.34 23.42
N SER A 597 9.45 25.83 22.74
CA SER A 597 8.29 25.21 23.38
C SER A 597 8.59 23.78 23.79
N GLY A 598 8.13 23.35 24.97
CA GLY A 598 8.27 21.95 25.39
C GLY A 598 7.54 20.97 24.46
N PHE A 599 6.42 21.39 23.86
CA PHE A 599 5.71 20.58 22.85
C PHE A 599 6.56 20.43 21.58
N GLY A 600 7.08 21.54 21.06
CA GLY A 600 7.88 21.52 19.83
C GLY A 600 9.21 20.76 19.99
N GLU A 601 9.86 20.87 21.16
CA GLU A 601 11.07 20.08 21.46
C GLU A 601 10.79 18.58 21.55
N ALA A 602 9.66 18.19 22.14
CA ALA A 602 9.26 16.79 22.23
C ALA A 602 8.81 16.18 20.90
N ASN A 603 8.45 17.03 19.94
CA ASN A 603 7.88 16.66 18.65
C ASN A 603 8.77 17.19 17.51
N SER A 604 10.10 17.11 17.66
CA SER A 604 11.06 17.68 16.71
C SER A 604 10.97 17.05 15.31
N ALA A 605 10.63 15.76 15.20
CA ALA A 605 10.37 15.13 13.91
C ALA A 605 9.06 15.65 13.28
N LEU A 606 7.99 15.81 14.09
CA LEU A 606 6.73 16.40 13.64
C LEU A 606 6.89 17.87 13.23
N ARG A 607 7.72 18.64 13.95
CA ARG A 607 8.10 20.01 13.59
C ARG A 607 8.69 20.05 12.19
N ASN A 608 9.64 19.16 11.91
CA ASN A 608 10.23 19.06 10.58
C ASN A 608 9.19 18.69 9.49
N TRP A 609 8.30 17.72 9.76
CA TRP A 609 7.21 17.33 8.85
C TRP A 609 6.20 18.44 8.58
N ALA A 610 5.99 19.38 9.51
CA ALA A 610 5.07 20.50 9.34
C ALA A 610 5.38 21.33 8.08
N GLY A 611 6.65 21.40 7.68
CA GLY A 611 7.07 22.02 6.42
C GLY A 611 6.40 21.38 5.21
N SER A 612 6.48 20.06 5.09
CA SER A 612 5.87 19.30 3.99
C SER A 612 4.34 19.32 4.04
N ILE A 613 3.75 19.25 5.23
CA ILE A 613 2.28 19.25 5.42
C ILE A 613 1.65 20.57 4.97
N LEU A 614 2.26 21.71 5.30
CA LEU A 614 1.69 23.04 5.02
C LEU A 614 2.13 23.62 3.67
N ALA A 615 3.25 23.15 3.09
CA ALA A 615 3.79 23.66 1.83
C ALA A 615 2.79 23.72 0.66
N PRO A 616 1.91 22.73 0.42
CA PRO A 616 0.95 22.80 -0.68
C PRO A 616 -0.03 23.99 -0.57
N TYR A 617 -0.24 24.50 0.64
CA TYR A 617 -1.27 25.47 0.99
C TYR A 617 -0.74 26.86 1.37
N ILE A 618 0.55 26.97 1.73
CA ILE A 618 1.13 28.19 2.33
C ILE A 618 0.95 29.44 1.46
N SER A 619 1.11 29.32 0.13
CA SER A 619 0.96 30.47 -0.78
C SER A 619 -0.47 31.02 -0.81
N ASP A 620 -1.45 30.16 -0.61
CA ASP A 620 -2.86 30.50 -0.77
C ASP A 620 -3.46 31.08 0.53
N MET A 621 -2.76 30.92 1.67
CA MET A 621 -3.10 31.59 2.94
C MET A 621 -2.93 33.11 2.86
N GLY A 622 -2.05 33.59 1.97
CA GLY A 622 -1.68 34.99 1.82
C GLY A 622 -2.87 35.94 1.66
N GLU A 623 -3.91 35.52 0.92
CA GLU A 623 -5.13 36.32 0.71
C GLU A 623 -5.88 36.63 2.01
N SER A 624 -5.87 35.69 2.95
CA SER A 624 -6.54 35.89 4.24
C SER A 624 -5.67 36.70 5.19
N ILE A 625 -4.35 36.49 5.16
CA ILE A 625 -3.38 37.20 6.00
C ILE A 625 -3.32 38.69 5.60
N SER A 626 -3.28 39.00 4.30
CA SER A 626 -3.19 40.38 3.77
C SER A 626 -4.39 41.27 4.14
N LYS A 627 -5.51 40.63 4.51
CA LYS A 627 -6.75 41.29 4.96
C LYS A 627 -6.85 41.40 6.49
N GLY A 628 -5.80 41.03 7.23
CA GLY A 628 -5.81 40.97 8.70
C GLY A 628 -6.52 39.72 9.25
N GLY A 629 -6.63 38.67 8.44
CA GLY A 629 -7.45 37.50 8.72
C GLY A 629 -8.88 37.65 8.19
N ARG A 630 -9.55 36.51 8.04
CA ARG A 630 -10.94 36.48 7.61
C ARG A 630 -11.86 36.77 8.78
N SER A 631 -12.74 37.76 8.59
CA SER A 631 -13.84 38.08 9.50
C SER A 631 -15.13 37.39 9.03
N GLY A 632 -15.83 36.74 9.96
CA GLY A 632 -17.10 36.05 9.73
C GLY A 632 -17.54 35.30 10.98
N GLU A 633 -18.86 35.19 11.21
CA GLU A 633 -19.41 34.53 12.42
C GLU A 633 -19.18 33.01 12.43
N ASP A 634 -18.84 32.40 11.28
CA ASP A 634 -18.76 30.94 11.12
C ASP A 634 -17.32 30.38 11.04
N LEU A 635 -16.27 31.21 11.07
CA LEU A 635 -14.88 30.76 10.97
C LEU A 635 -14.09 31.04 12.25
N HIS A 636 -13.80 29.98 13.01
CA HIS A 636 -12.95 29.99 14.20
C HIS A 636 -11.73 29.11 13.91
N GLY A 637 -10.54 29.71 13.68
CA GLY A 637 -9.34 28.92 13.33
C GLY A 637 -8.95 29.01 11.84
N VAL A 638 -8.81 27.85 11.20
CA VAL A 638 -8.37 27.64 9.82
C VAL A 638 -9.52 27.00 9.01
N GLY A 639 -9.87 27.63 7.90
CA GLY A 639 -10.93 27.16 7.01
C GLY A 639 -10.41 26.65 5.68
N VAL A 640 -11.19 25.79 5.02
CA VAL A 640 -10.91 25.32 3.65
C VAL A 640 -11.88 25.95 2.67
N GLU A 641 -11.37 26.52 1.57
CA GLU A 641 -12.18 27.07 0.49
C GLU A 641 -11.81 26.50 -0.88
N PHE A 642 -12.79 26.47 -1.79
CA PHE A 642 -12.63 25.96 -3.15
C PHE A 642 -12.59 27.07 -4.23
N HIS A 643 -12.51 28.34 -3.83
CA HIS A 643 -12.56 29.48 -4.75
C HIS A 643 -11.22 30.23 -4.83
N GLY A 644 -10.56 30.22 -6.00
CA GLY A 644 -9.30 30.92 -6.22
C GLY A 644 -8.75 30.78 -7.65
N LEU A 645 -7.59 31.42 -7.90
CA LEU A 645 -6.93 31.51 -9.21
C LEU A 645 -6.59 30.13 -9.83
N ARG A 646 -6.38 29.12 -8.98
CA ARG A 646 -5.92 27.77 -9.36
C ARG A 646 -7.01 26.69 -9.29
N GLN A 647 -8.26 27.04 -8.95
CA GLN A 647 -9.39 26.11 -8.77
C GLN A 647 -9.06 24.84 -7.93
N ARG A 648 -8.28 25.02 -6.84
CA ARG A 648 -7.92 23.95 -5.89
C ARG A 648 -8.31 24.34 -4.46
N PRO A 649 -8.46 23.38 -3.53
CA PRO A 649 -8.67 23.67 -2.11
C PRO A 649 -7.54 24.54 -1.55
N LYS A 650 -7.89 25.59 -0.80
CA LYS A 650 -6.94 26.49 -0.13
C LYS A 650 -7.27 26.66 1.35
N LEU A 651 -6.23 26.95 2.14
CA LEU A 651 -6.37 27.29 3.56
C LEU A 651 -6.59 28.78 3.75
N VAL A 652 -7.51 29.13 4.64
CA VAL A 652 -7.92 30.49 4.95
C VAL A 652 -7.86 30.70 6.46
N ILE A 653 -7.20 31.77 6.88
CA ILE A 653 -6.89 32.05 8.28
C ILE A 653 -7.89 33.06 8.85
N SER A 654 -8.51 32.75 9.99
CA SER A 654 -9.34 33.71 10.74
C SER A 654 -8.49 34.82 11.39
N GLU A 655 -9.11 35.97 11.68
CA GLU A 655 -8.46 37.06 12.44
C GLU A 655 -7.93 36.58 13.80
N GLU A 656 -8.69 35.74 14.50
CA GLU A 656 -8.29 35.16 15.78
C GLU A 656 -7.05 34.28 15.64
N PHE A 657 -7.04 33.37 14.67
CA PHE A 657 -5.93 32.46 14.45
C PHE A 657 -4.67 33.19 14.00
N LEU A 658 -4.79 34.19 13.11
CA LEU A 658 -3.65 35.04 12.72
C LEU A 658 -2.99 35.70 13.95
N ARG A 659 -3.79 36.15 14.92
CA ARG A 659 -3.27 36.71 16.17
C ARG A 659 -2.55 35.67 17.04
N ARG A 660 -2.90 34.40 16.94
CA ARG A 660 -2.18 33.28 17.60
C ARG A 660 -0.85 33.00 16.91
N LEU A 661 -0.83 32.96 15.58
CA LEU A 661 0.38 32.77 14.76
C LEU A 661 1.47 33.83 15.03
N ARG A 662 1.08 35.07 15.36
CA ARG A 662 2.00 36.20 15.64
C ARG A 662 2.52 36.25 17.09
N GLN A 663 2.11 35.33 17.97
CA GLN A 663 2.56 35.30 19.37
C GLN A 663 3.92 34.59 19.53
N ASP A 664 4.54 34.72 20.71
CA ASP A 664 5.84 34.12 20.99
C ASP A 664 5.83 32.57 20.93
N ASN A 665 4.66 31.95 21.06
CA ASN A 665 4.39 30.53 20.90
C ASN A 665 3.65 30.22 19.58
N GLY A 666 3.84 31.05 18.56
CA GLY A 666 3.28 30.83 17.23
C GLY A 666 4.01 29.72 16.49
N VAL A 667 3.26 28.89 15.77
CA VAL A 667 3.78 27.77 14.96
C VAL A 667 4.92 28.15 14.03
N PHE A 668 4.82 29.22 13.23
CA PHE A 668 5.90 29.57 12.30
C PHE A 668 7.21 29.94 13.00
N LYS A 669 7.15 30.45 14.22
CA LYS A 669 8.33 30.71 15.04
C LYS A 669 8.91 29.41 15.60
N ASP A 670 8.07 28.47 16.03
CA ASP A 670 8.53 27.13 16.44
C ASP A 670 9.14 26.34 15.27
N LEU A 671 8.56 26.41 14.07
CA LEU A 671 9.12 25.76 12.88
C LEU A 671 10.48 26.34 12.46
N ALA A 672 10.76 27.60 12.76
CA ALA A 672 12.07 28.21 12.55
C ALA A 672 13.15 27.72 13.54
N LEU A 673 12.74 27.03 14.62
CA LEU A 673 13.62 26.41 15.60
C LEU A 673 13.95 24.95 15.26
N ASP A 674 13.62 24.49 14.05
CA ASP A 674 13.95 23.17 13.54
C ASP A 674 15.47 22.96 13.47
N ASP A 675 15.93 21.78 13.87
CA ASP A 675 17.36 21.52 14.05
C ASP A 675 18.07 21.27 12.70
N ARG A 676 19.37 21.55 12.65
CA ARG A 676 20.23 21.34 11.48
C ARG A 676 21.43 20.46 11.81
N GLU A 677 21.80 19.63 10.85
CA GLU A 677 23.02 18.84 10.83
C GLU A 677 23.83 19.12 9.56
N ASP A 678 25.09 19.53 9.75
CA ASP A 678 26.10 19.65 8.69
C ASP A 678 26.56 18.24 8.29
N VAL A 679 25.87 17.67 7.31
CA VAL A 679 26.16 16.33 6.77
C VAL A 679 27.24 16.33 5.69
N ASN A 680 27.61 17.50 5.17
CA ASN A 680 28.53 17.65 4.03
C ASN A 680 29.92 18.20 4.41
N GLY A 681 30.12 18.55 5.68
CA GLY A 681 31.37 19.11 6.20
C GLY A 681 31.60 20.56 5.78
N THR A 682 30.52 21.29 5.53
CA THR A 682 30.43 22.62 4.93
C THR A 682 29.78 23.59 5.92
N ALA A 683 30.30 23.68 7.14
CA ALA A 683 29.78 24.53 8.23
C ALA A 683 29.45 26.01 7.91
N ASP A 684 29.92 26.56 6.78
CA ASP A 684 29.61 27.91 6.30
C ASP A 684 28.50 27.98 5.23
N ASP A 685 28.08 26.83 4.68
CA ASP A 685 27.02 26.66 3.67
C ASP A 685 25.84 25.92 4.28
N LEU A 686 24.79 26.66 4.67
CA LEU A 686 23.60 26.07 5.27
C LEU A 686 22.62 25.51 4.23
N THR A 687 22.93 25.55 2.92
CA THR A 687 22.04 25.06 1.85
C THR A 687 22.02 23.55 1.71
N ASP A 688 23.07 22.90 2.18
CA ASP A 688 23.27 21.46 2.10
C ASP A 688 23.13 20.77 3.47
N ASP A 689 22.85 21.56 4.52
CA ASP A 689 22.40 21.07 5.82
C ASP A 689 21.03 20.39 5.71
N ILE A 690 20.87 19.31 6.46
CA ILE A 690 19.58 18.62 6.62
C ILE A 690 19.22 18.57 8.09
N SER A 691 17.95 18.37 8.43
CA SER A 691 17.57 18.02 9.79
C SER A 691 18.13 16.64 10.17
N PRO A 692 18.21 16.31 11.47
CA PRO A 692 18.52 14.94 11.95
C PRO A 692 17.64 13.84 11.33
N TYR A 693 16.50 14.22 10.75
CA TYR A 693 15.53 13.32 10.10
C TYR A 693 15.72 13.18 8.59
N GLY A 694 16.79 13.75 8.03
CA GLY A 694 17.15 13.57 6.62
C GLY A 694 16.41 14.48 5.64
N ARG A 695 15.66 15.47 6.12
CA ARG A 695 14.85 16.42 5.32
C ARG A 695 15.27 17.87 5.57
N PRO A 696 15.07 18.81 4.63
CA PRO A 696 15.35 20.23 4.87
C PRO A 696 14.54 20.78 6.06
N PRO A 697 15.02 21.85 6.74
CA PRO A 697 14.29 22.48 7.83
C PRO A 697 12.90 22.98 7.41
N ALA A 698 11.91 22.86 8.30
CA ALA A 698 10.51 23.17 8.00
C ALA A 698 10.27 24.61 7.50
N SER A 699 10.90 25.60 8.14
CA SER A 699 10.78 27.02 7.74
C SER A 699 11.26 27.27 6.30
N GLU A 700 12.29 26.54 5.86
CA GLU A 700 12.84 26.66 4.51
C GLU A 700 11.92 26.09 3.44
N VAL A 701 11.37 24.91 3.73
CA VAL A 701 10.36 24.26 2.88
C VAL A 701 9.16 25.20 2.68
N LEU A 702 8.70 25.87 3.74
CA LEU A 702 7.56 26.79 3.68
C LEU A 702 7.87 28.07 2.89
N MET A 703 9.03 28.70 3.10
CA MET A 703 9.40 29.88 2.33
C MET A 703 9.55 29.56 0.84
N ALA A 704 10.19 28.43 0.51
CA ALA A 704 10.33 27.99 -0.88
C ALA A 704 8.97 27.72 -1.54
N ALA A 705 8.06 27.07 -0.82
CA ALA A 705 6.70 26.86 -1.30
C ALA A 705 5.93 28.18 -1.48
N ALA A 706 6.09 29.15 -0.56
CA ALA A 706 5.50 30.47 -0.68
C ALA A 706 6.04 31.23 -1.91
N MET A 707 7.35 31.19 -2.17
CA MET A 707 7.98 31.86 -3.32
C MET A 707 7.62 31.19 -4.65
N ARG A 708 7.62 29.86 -4.70
CA ARG A 708 7.11 29.12 -5.86
C ARG A 708 5.65 29.50 -6.14
N GLY A 709 4.84 29.60 -5.09
CA GLY A 709 3.46 30.06 -5.16
C GLY A 709 3.34 31.48 -5.71
N TYR A 710 4.17 32.40 -5.25
CA TYR A 710 4.24 33.78 -5.76
C TYR A 710 4.56 33.82 -7.26
N GLY A 711 5.61 33.12 -7.70
CA GLY A 711 5.98 33.04 -9.13
C GLY A 711 4.85 32.48 -10.00
N GLN A 712 4.25 31.37 -9.59
CA GLN A 712 3.10 30.76 -10.30
C GLN A 712 1.85 31.67 -10.32
N ASN A 713 1.61 32.44 -9.26
CA ASN A 713 0.50 33.40 -9.22
C ASN A 713 0.77 34.62 -10.11
N LEU A 714 2.04 35.04 -10.22
CA LEU A 714 2.47 36.08 -11.15
C LEU A 714 2.33 35.62 -12.60
N ASP A 715 2.69 34.38 -12.93
CA ASP A 715 2.48 33.81 -14.27
C ASP A 715 1.01 33.95 -14.69
N TRP A 716 0.08 33.65 -13.78
CA TRP A 716 -1.35 33.86 -14.01
C TRP A 716 -1.72 35.35 -14.14
N ALA A 717 -1.22 36.19 -13.23
CA ALA A 717 -1.54 37.62 -13.21
C ALA A 717 -1.05 38.35 -14.46
N PHE A 718 0.12 37.98 -15.00
CA PHE A 718 0.67 38.52 -16.22
C PHE A 718 0.07 37.91 -17.48
N GLY A 719 -0.19 36.59 -17.50
CA GLY A 719 -0.77 35.89 -18.64
C GLY A 719 -2.13 36.46 -19.06
N GLY A 720 -3.05 36.67 -18.12
CA GLY A 720 -4.44 37.04 -18.44
C GLY A 720 -5.22 35.92 -19.14
N ASP A 721 -6.49 36.15 -19.49
CA ASP A 721 -7.35 35.19 -20.21
C ASP A 721 -6.92 35.04 -21.68
N VAL A 722 -5.82 34.33 -21.94
CA VAL A 722 -5.31 34.11 -23.31
C VAL A 722 -5.58 32.65 -23.71
N GLU A 723 -6.23 32.45 -24.85
CA GLU A 723 -6.49 31.09 -25.37
C GLU A 723 -5.17 30.35 -25.67
N PRO A 724 -5.11 29.02 -25.45
CA PRO A 724 -3.90 28.24 -25.74
C PRO A 724 -3.43 28.44 -27.18
N GLY A 725 -2.21 28.96 -27.36
CA GLY A 725 -1.59 29.20 -28.67
C GLY A 725 -1.60 30.66 -29.15
N GLN A 726 -2.02 31.63 -28.34
CA GLN A 726 -1.81 33.06 -28.60
C GLN A 726 -0.77 33.66 -27.64
N GLU A 727 0.06 34.57 -28.14
CA GLU A 727 0.95 35.38 -27.29
C GLU A 727 0.14 36.41 -26.50
N PRO A 728 0.36 36.54 -25.18
CA PRO A 728 -0.28 37.56 -24.37
C PRO A 728 0.11 38.96 -24.86
N PRO A 729 -0.84 39.91 -24.96
CA PRO A 729 -0.49 41.28 -25.33
C PRO A 729 0.45 41.89 -24.28
N GLY A 730 1.42 42.68 -24.73
CA GLY A 730 2.34 43.43 -23.87
C GLY A 730 1.59 44.24 -22.81
N TRP A 731 2.14 44.32 -21.60
CA TRP A 731 1.52 44.99 -20.46
C TRP A 731 2.01 46.43 -20.33
N GLU A 732 1.06 47.36 -20.49
CA GLU A 732 1.21 48.76 -20.09
C GLU A 732 0.51 48.99 -18.74
N PRO A 733 1.18 49.63 -17.76
CA PRO A 733 0.63 49.82 -16.43
C PRO A 733 -0.39 50.97 -16.48
N SER A 734 -1.68 50.61 -16.47
CA SER A 734 -2.78 51.57 -16.32
C SER A 734 -3.45 51.40 -14.95
N PRO A 735 -3.69 52.48 -14.19
CA PRO A 735 -4.32 52.44 -12.86
C PRO A 735 -5.65 51.69 -12.80
N ASP A 736 -6.39 51.68 -13.92
CA ASP A 736 -7.72 51.06 -14.03
C ASP A 736 -7.67 49.66 -14.70
N SER A 737 -6.49 49.11 -14.97
CA SER A 737 -6.37 47.81 -15.65
C SER A 737 -6.65 46.63 -14.69
N PRO A 738 -7.51 45.67 -15.09
CA PRO A 738 -7.72 44.43 -14.32
C PRO A 738 -6.43 43.65 -14.07
N ARG A 739 -5.47 43.73 -15.02
CA ARG A 739 -4.15 43.09 -14.92
C ARG A 739 -3.30 43.71 -13.79
N LEU A 740 -3.24 45.04 -13.69
CA LEU A 740 -2.56 45.70 -12.56
C LEU A 740 -3.23 45.36 -11.23
N TRP A 741 -4.57 45.28 -11.17
CA TRP A 741 -5.27 44.85 -9.96
C TRP A 741 -4.89 43.43 -9.54
N ASN A 742 -4.83 42.48 -10.50
CA ASN A 742 -4.39 41.11 -10.25
C ASN A 742 -2.95 41.06 -9.73
N ILE A 743 -2.03 41.81 -10.35
CA ILE A 743 -0.63 41.92 -9.92
C ILE A 743 -0.53 42.46 -8.50
N LYS A 744 -1.20 43.58 -8.20
CA LYS A 744 -1.25 44.17 -6.85
C LYS A 744 -1.75 43.19 -5.81
N LYS A 745 -2.81 42.44 -6.14
CA LYS A 745 -3.35 41.40 -5.27
C LYS A 745 -2.33 40.30 -4.99
N VAL A 746 -1.71 39.74 -6.04
CA VAL A 746 -0.71 38.67 -5.89
C VAL A 746 0.49 39.14 -5.07
N VAL A 747 1.02 40.33 -5.37
CA VAL A 747 2.14 40.92 -4.61
C VAL A 747 1.77 41.12 -3.15
N GLY A 748 0.61 41.70 -2.86
CA GLY A 748 0.15 41.91 -1.48
C GLY A 748 -0.09 40.62 -0.70
N ASP A 749 -0.78 39.65 -1.31
CA ASP A 749 -1.09 38.36 -0.69
C ASP A 749 0.20 37.57 -0.39
N SER A 750 1.16 37.54 -1.34
CA SER A 750 2.44 36.85 -1.15
C SER A 750 3.37 37.56 -0.17
N ALA A 751 3.44 38.89 -0.20
CA ALA A 751 4.23 39.67 0.75
C ALA A 751 3.81 39.40 2.20
N SER A 752 2.50 39.28 2.43
CA SER A 752 1.94 39.07 3.77
C SER A 752 2.36 37.75 4.40
N VAL A 753 2.36 36.64 3.63
CA VAL A 753 2.77 35.32 4.13
C VAL A 753 4.29 35.20 4.25
N MET A 754 5.05 35.70 3.27
CA MET A 754 6.51 35.66 3.31
C MET A 754 7.08 36.49 4.45
N LEU A 755 6.51 37.68 4.70
CA LEU A 755 6.92 38.52 5.81
C LEU A 755 6.63 37.84 7.16
N LEU A 756 5.49 37.16 7.29
CA LEU A 756 5.16 36.42 8.51
C LEU A 756 6.19 35.31 8.78
N LEU A 757 6.62 34.58 7.76
CA LEU A 757 7.67 33.55 7.88
C LEU A 757 9.03 34.17 8.23
N ASP A 758 9.47 35.19 7.49
CA ASP A 758 10.77 35.88 7.69
C ASP A 758 10.88 36.51 9.08
N ALA A 759 9.81 37.17 9.53
CA ALA A 759 9.77 37.77 10.86
C ALA A 759 9.76 36.70 11.97
N SER A 760 9.11 35.55 11.74
CA SER A 760 9.12 34.43 12.69
C SER A 760 10.51 33.83 12.83
N ASP A 761 11.24 33.66 11.73
CA ASP A 761 12.63 33.17 11.72
C ASP A 761 13.58 34.14 12.44
N SER A 762 13.45 35.44 12.13
CA SER A 762 14.19 36.49 12.82
C SER A 762 13.96 36.49 14.34
N LEU A 763 12.72 36.25 14.79
CA LEU A 763 12.39 36.17 16.21
C LEU A 763 12.92 34.89 16.87
N ALA A 764 12.85 33.75 16.20
CA ALA A 764 13.40 32.49 16.68
C ALA A 764 14.91 32.58 16.93
N ALA A 765 15.67 33.14 15.99
CA ALA A 765 17.12 33.33 16.13
C ALA A 765 17.50 34.23 17.32
N ILE A 766 16.70 35.26 17.60
CA ILE A 766 16.89 36.14 18.77
C ILE A 766 16.72 35.35 20.08
N ASP A 767 15.70 34.50 20.15
CA ASP A 767 15.33 33.79 21.38
C ASP A 767 16.33 32.68 21.76
N VAL A 768 16.95 32.02 20.79
CA VAL A 768 17.99 31.00 21.03
C VAL A 768 19.39 31.62 21.26
N GLY A 769 19.51 32.95 21.13
CA GLY A 769 20.76 33.66 21.36
C GLY A 769 21.85 33.39 20.32
N GLU A 770 21.47 32.90 19.13
CA GLU A 770 22.38 32.71 18.01
C GLU A 770 22.82 34.08 17.45
N VAL A 771 24.09 34.21 17.08
CA VAL A 771 24.63 35.46 16.53
C VAL A 771 23.97 35.72 15.17
N ASN A 772 23.44 36.94 14.93
CA ASN A 772 22.76 37.37 13.70
C ASN A 772 23.47 37.02 12.36
N ASP A 773 24.78 36.76 12.37
CA ASP A 773 25.52 36.29 11.19
C ASP A 773 25.03 34.90 10.72
N ALA A 774 24.52 34.06 11.64
CA ALA A 774 23.87 32.79 11.32
C ALA A 774 22.51 33.01 10.63
N SER A 775 21.74 34.03 11.00
CA SER A 775 20.49 34.37 10.33
C SER A 775 20.71 34.91 8.91
N VAL A 776 21.75 35.72 8.67
CA VAL A 776 22.09 36.16 7.30
C VAL A 776 22.52 34.98 6.43
N ARG A 777 23.31 34.04 6.98
CA ARG A 777 23.64 32.79 6.29
C ARG A 777 22.39 31.95 5.99
N ARG A 778 21.44 31.88 6.93
CA ARG A 778 20.13 31.22 6.74
C ARG A 778 19.31 31.84 5.63
N ILE A 779 19.22 33.17 5.57
CA ILE A 779 18.42 33.84 4.54
C ILE A 779 19.09 33.70 3.17
N ARG A 780 20.43 33.69 3.12
CA ARG A 780 21.18 33.36 1.89
C ARG A 780 20.93 31.93 1.45
N SER A 781 20.96 30.96 2.36
CA SER A 781 20.68 29.57 2.02
C SER A 781 19.22 29.35 1.59
N LEU A 782 18.30 30.00 2.29
CA LEU A 782 16.89 30.07 1.95
C LEU A 782 16.65 30.65 0.56
N ALA A 783 17.33 31.75 0.22
CA ALA A 783 17.25 32.36 -1.10
C ALA A 783 17.81 31.43 -2.20
N GLN A 784 18.93 30.74 -1.96
CA GLN A 784 19.48 29.75 -2.90
C GLN A 784 18.51 28.59 -3.11
N TYR A 785 18.04 27.98 -2.01
CA TYR A 785 17.09 26.88 -2.04
C TYR A 785 15.79 27.28 -2.75
N VAL A 786 15.28 28.48 -2.49
CA VAL A 786 14.13 29.06 -3.19
C VAL A 786 14.40 29.18 -4.69
N LEU A 787 15.56 29.73 -5.09
CA LEU A 787 15.93 29.91 -6.51
C LEU A 787 16.12 28.57 -7.24
N ASP A 788 16.53 27.50 -6.56
CA ASP A 788 16.63 26.14 -7.11
C ASP A 788 15.26 25.49 -7.33
N LYS A 789 14.26 25.90 -6.53
CA LYS A 789 12.93 25.29 -6.46
C LYS A 789 11.84 26.06 -7.20
N VAL A 790 12.10 27.31 -7.55
CA VAL A 790 11.31 28.10 -8.51
C VAL A 790 11.74 27.66 -9.91
N ASP A 791 10.79 27.21 -10.72
CA ASP A 791 11.07 26.80 -12.10
C ASP A 791 11.51 28.00 -12.95
N LEU A 792 12.81 28.28 -12.92
CA LEU A 792 13.50 29.15 -13.87
C LEU A 792 13.80 28.38 -15.18
N GLY A 793 13.64 27.04 -15.16
CA GLY A 793 14.04 26.09 -16.20
C GLY A 793 12.94 25.64 -17.17
N GLY A 794 11.67 26.00 -16.95
CA GLY A 794 10.52 25.73 -17.85
C GLY A 794 10.68 26.32 -19.27
N LEU A 795 11.82 26.97 -19.51
CA LEU A 795 12.32 27.44 -20.80
C LEU A 795 12.92 26.36 -21.68
N ILE A 796 13.10 25.12 -21.20
CA ILE A 796 13.71 24.08 -22.02
C ILE A 796 12.95 22.76 -21.89
N ASP A 797 12.11 22.47 -22.89
CA ASP A 797 11.66 21.11 -23.19
C ASP A 797 12.89 20.28 -23.63
N VAL A 798 13.63 19.73 -22.66
CA VAL A 798 14.82 18.89 -22.90
C VAL A 798 14.43 17.43 -22.71
N ASN A 799 14.12 16.81 -23.84
CA ASN A 799 14.34 15.39 -24.07
C ASN A 799 15.72 14.95 -23.52
N ASP A 800 15.73 13.92 -22.65
CA ASP A 800 16.79 13.35 -21.77
C ASP A 800 18.22 13.12 -22.32
N SER A 801 18.74 13.93 -23.24
CA SER A 801 20.00 13.64 -23.93
C SER A 801 21.00 14.80 -24.03
N VAL A 802 20.74 15.97 -23.43
CA VAL A 802 21.65 17.14 -23.58
C VAL A 802 21.91 17.91 -22.26
N ASN A 803 22.92 17.46 -21.51
CA ASN A 803 24.16 18.21 -21.19
C ASN A 803 24.35 18.97 -19.83
N PRO A 804 25.42 18.65 -19.05
CA PRO A 804 25.94 19.36 -17.85
C PRO A 804 26.49 20.80 -18.01
N TRP A 805 26.32 21.42 -19.19
CA TRP A 805 26.78 22.79 -19.45
C TRP A 805 25.69 23.83 -19.22
N ILE A 806 24.42 23.43 -19.22
CA ILE A 806 23.25 24.29 -19.00
C ILE A 806 23.03 24.53 -17.51
N HIS A 807 23.20 23.51 -16.67
CA HIS A 807 23.20 23.66 -15.20
C HIS A 807 24.20 24.73 -14.74
N ARG A 808 25.44 24.71 -15.25
CA ARG A 808 26.45 25.74 -14.95
C ARG A 808 26.06 27.18 -15.33
N GLY A 809 25.14 27.36 -16.27
CA GLY A 809 24.61 28.68 -16.64
C GLY A 809 23.49 29.15 -15.71
N VAL A 810 22.66 28.22 -15.24
CA VAL A 810 21.64 28.48 -14.21
C VAL A 810 22.30 28.78 -12.87
N ASP A 811 23.28 27.97 -12.46
CA ASP A 811 24.05 28.13 -11.22
C ASP A 811 24.75 29.50 -11.17
N ALA A 812 25.40 29.92 -12.27
CA ALA A 812 26.08 31.21 -12.34
C ALA A 812 25.14 32.43 -12.26
N VAL A 813 23.93 32.31 -12.79
CA VAL A 813 22.89 33.36 -12.72
C VAL A 813 22.30 33.43 -11.31
N GLN A 814 22.11 32.28 -10.65
CA GLN A 814 21.67 32.22 -9.26
C GLN A 814 22.72 32.84 -8.32
N ASP A 815 24.01 32.50 -8.49
CA ASP A 815 25.12 33.07 -7.73
C ASP A 815 25.20 34.60 -7.87
N GLU A 816 25.00 35.13 -9.08
CA GLU A 816 24.96 36.59 -9.33
C GLU A 816 23.76 37.26 -8.65
N ILE A 817 22.58 36.63 -8.66
CA ILE A 817 21.38 37.12 -7.96
C ILE A 817 21.62 37.12 -6.45
N LEU A 818 22.20 36.06 -5.89
CA LEU A 818 22.53 35.97 -4.47
C LEU A 818 23.54 37.02 -4.03
N ASP A 819 24.65 37.20 -4.75
CA ASP A 819 25.67 38.19 -4.42
C ASP A 819 25.12 39.63 -4.46
N ARG A 820 24.11 39.88 -5.31
CA ARG A 820 23.38 41.16 -5.35
C ARG A 820 22.42 41.35 -4.16
N ILE A 821 21.79 40.27 -3.70
CA ILE A 821 20.87 40.30 -2.55
C ILE A 821 21.68 40.44 -1.24
N PHE A 822 22.80 39.74 -1.10
CA PHE A 822 23.60 39.64 0.13
C PHE A 822 24.99 40.25 -0.07
N VAL A 823 25.14 41.54 0.23
CA VAL A 823 26.44 42.24 0.18
C VAL A 823 27.23 41.96 1.47
N ASP A 824 28.44 41.41 1.36
CA ASP A 824 29.36 41.15 2.49
C ASP A 824 29.79 42.45 3.21
N ASP A 825 29.11 42.83 4.30
CA ASP A 825 29.66 43.79 5.28
C ASP A 825 29.18 43.49 6.72
N ALA A 826 29.62 42.35 7.25
CA ALA A 826 29.18 41.81 8.54
C ALA A 826 29.66 42.57 9.80
N ALA A 827 30.51 43.60 9.70
CA ALA A 827 31.17 44.15 10.90
C ALA A 827 30.47 45.36 11.55
N ALA A 828 29.50 46.04 10.91
CA ALA A 828 29.20 47.43 11.30
C ALA A 828 27.92 47.70 12.11
N ARG A 829 26.87 46.86 12.17
CA ARG A 829 25.57 47.34 12.73
C ARG A 829 24.78 46.32 13.53
N ALA A 830 24.91 46.30 14.85
CA ALA A 830 24.27 45.31 15.74
C ALA A 830 22.81 45.62 16.18
N ALA A 831 22.19 46.72 15.72
CA ALA A 831 20.79 47.06 16.01
C ALA A 831 19.93 47.31 14.75
N VAL A 832 20.52 47.13 13.56
CA VAL A 832 19.92 47.38 12.23
C VAL A 832 19.46 46.08 11.56
N ARG A 833 19.76 44.91 12.14
CA ARG A 833 19.81 43.63 11.42
C ARG A 833 18.47 42.93 11.16
N GLY A 834 17.39 43.33 11.84
CA GLY A 834 16.05 42.96 11.38
C GLY A 834 15.72 43.60 10.03
N ALA A 835 16.17 44.83 9.77
CA ALA A 835 15.92 45.52 8.50
C ALA A 835 16.66 44.86 7.32
N GLU A 836 17.85 44.30 7.56
CA GLU A 836 18.66 43.67 6.51
C GLU A 836 18.02 42.37 5.96
N SER A 837 17.39 41.54 6.81
CA SER A 837 16.60 40.36 6.38
C SER A 837 15.44 40.75 5.46
N HIS A 838 14.67 41.75 5.92
CA HIS A 838 13.51 42.24 5.19
C HIS A 838 13.90 42.89 3.84
N ASP A 839 15.05 43.58 3.79
CA ASP A 839 15.60 44.16 2.57
C ASP A 839 16.04 43.07 1.58
N SER A 840 16.55 41.93 2.05
CA SER A 840 16.87 40.77 1.21
C SER A 840 15.62 40.11 0.64
N LEU A 841 14.57 39.92 1.45
CA LEU A 841 13.28 39.40 0.98
C LEU A 841 12.65 40.33 -0.07
N GLU A 842 12.68 41.64 0.16
CA GLU A 842 12.18 42.65 -0.79
C GLU A 842 12.89 42.55 -2.14
N ARG A 843 14.23 42.48 -2.14
CA ARG A 843 15.01 42.32 -3.36
C ARG A 843 14.66 41.01 -4.08
N LEU A 844 14.53 39.91 -3.34
CA LEU A 844 14.18 38.61 -3.92
C LEU A 844 12.79 38.64 -4.59
N MET A 845 11.79 39.22 -3.92
CA MET A 845 10.44 39.37 -4.48
C MET A 845 10.43 40.26 -5.74
N LYS A 846 11.24 41.33 -5.76
CA LYS A 846 11.41 42.18 -6.95
C LYS A 846 12.04 41.41 -8.09
N GLU A 847 13.14 40.70 -7.87
CA GLU A 847 13.82 39.93 -8.91
C GLU A 847 12.90 38.85 -9.50
N VAL A 848 12.16 38.10 -8.67
CA VAL A 848 11.17 37.12 -9.15
C VAL A 848 10.07 37.78 -9.97
N ALA A 849 9.55 38.94 -9.53
CA ALA A 849 8.54 39.69 -10.29
C ALA A 849 9.03 40.11 -11.67
N VAL A 850 10.27 40.62 -11.73
CA VAL A 850 10.92 41.02 -12.98
C VAL A 850 11.09 39.82 -13.91
N VAL A 851 11.63 38.70 -13.40
CA VAL A 851 11.80 37.47 -14.19
C VAL A 851 10.45 37.00 -14.76
N LYS A 852 9.39 36.97 -13.94
CA LYS A 852 8.06 36.52 -14.36
C LYS A 852 7.38 37.48 -15.33
N PHE A 853 7.59 38.78 -15.17
CA PHE A 853 7.14 39.79 -16.11
C PHE A 853 7.73 39.56 -17.52
N TYR A 854 9.01 39.20 -17.62
CA TYR A 854 9.63 38.86 -18.91
C TYR A 854 9.18 37.48 -19.42
N GLN A 855 9.16 36.45 -18.58
CA GLN A 855 8.77 35.08 -18.97
C GLN A 855 7.34 34.99 -19.51
N SER A 856 6.44 35.78 -18.95
CA SER A 856 5.04 35.84 -19.40
C SER A 856 4.86 36.48 -20.78
N GLY A 857 5.90 37.00 -21.43
CA GLY A 857 5.78 37.78 -22.67
C GLY A 857 5.16 39.16 -22.47
N ALA A 858 4.84 39.56 -21.23
CA ALA A 858 4.24 40.85 -20.92
C ALA A 858 5.17 42.03 -21.23
N ALA A 859 6.47 41.80 -21.39
CA ALA A 859 7.44 42.80 -21.82
C ALA A 859 7.38 43.14 -23.33
N GLY A 860 6.72 42.31 -24.15
CA GLY A 860 6.50 42.57 -25.59
C GLY A 860 7.63 42.13 -26.54
N SER A 861 8.92 42.25 -26.15
CA SER A 861 10.08 41.79 -26.95
C SER A 861 11.27 41.39 -26.05
N SER A 862 12.06 40.40 -26.45
CA SER A 862 13.28 39.96 -25.74
C SER A 862 14.49 40.90 -25.97
N PRO A 863 15.55 40.85 -25.15
CA PRO A 863 16.80 41.59 -25.36
C PRO A 863 17.42 41.46 -26.77
N GLY A 864 17.43 40.24 -27.31
CA GLY A 864 17.91 39.95 -28.66
C GLY A 864 16.99 40.58 -29.71
N GLU A 865 15.67 40.45 -29.53
CA GLU A 865 14.67 41.04 -30.40
C GLU A 865 14.72 42.56 -30.37
N LEU A 866 14.92 43.20 -29.22
CA LEU A 866 15.06 44.65 -29.09
C LEU A 866 16.29 45.19 -29.84
N CYS A 867 17.40 44.46 -29.84
CA CYS A 867 18.60 44.80 -30.63
C CYS A 867 18.38 44.71 -32.14
N GLU A 868 17.50 43.81 -32.59
CA GLU A 868 17.19 43.59 -34.00
C GLU A 868 16.05 44.48 -34.51
N GLU A 869 15.03 44.68 -33.69
CA GLU A 869 13.77 45.36 -34.01
C GLU A 869 13.88 46.88 -33.82
N TYR A 870 14.70 47.35 -32.87
CA TYR A 870 14.85 48.78 -32.55
C TYR A 870 16.31 49.24 -32.72
N PRO A 871 16.69 49.78 -33.90
CA PRO A 871 18.04 50.30 -34.16
C PRO A 871 18.51 51.37 -33.16
N GLU A 872 17.56 52.11 -32.58
CA GLU A 872 17.78 53.16 -31.58
C GLU A 872 18.27 52.59 -30.24
N PHE A 873 17.79 51.42 -29.84
CA PHE A 873 18.32 50.70 -28.67
C PHE A 873 19.78 50.31 -28.88
N ARG A 874 20.09 49.77 -30.06
CA ARG A 874 21.47 49.41 -30.42
C ARG A 874 22.40 50.63 -30.40
N GLU A 875 21.92 51.80 -30.84
CA GLU A 875 22.65 53.07 -30.75
C GLU A 875 22.86 53.52 -29.29
N HIS A 876 21.86 53.34 -28.41
CA HIS A 876 21.99 53.60 -26.98
C HIS A 876 23.04 52.68 -26.33
N VAL A 877 23.00 51.37 -26.58
CA VAL A 877 24.01 50.42 -26.10
C VAL A 877 25.39 50.82 -26.64
N GLN A 878 25.49 51.21 -27.91
CA GLN A 878 26.74 51.68 -28.51
C GLN A 878 27.31 52.94 -27.84
N ALA A 879 26.45 53.85 -27.42
CA ALA A 879 26.83 55.14 -26.86
C ALA A 879 27.16 55.06 -25.36
N SER A 880 26.30 54.39 -24.58
CA SER A 880 26.38 54.31 -23.13
C SER A 880 27.23 53.13 -22.66
N TYR A 881 27.28 52.05 -23.45
CA TYR A 881 27.93 50.80 -23.07
C TYR A 881 28.69 50.13 -24.25
N PRO A 882 29.71 50.79 -24.83
CA PRO A 882 30.35 50.35 -26.08
C PRO A 882 31.04 48.99 -26.03
N GLY A 883 31.34 48.47 -24.83
CA GLY A 883 31.93 47.15 -24.63
C GLY A 883 30.98 46.00 -24.93
N LEU A 884 29.68 46.21 -24.71
CA LEU A 884 28.63 45.19 -24.78
C LEU A 884 28.34 44.68 -26.18
N LEU A 885 28.49 45.52 -27.21
CA LEU A 885 28.24 45.12 -28.60
C LEU A 885 29.29 44.12 -29.14
N ASN A 886 30.34 43.83 -28.39
CA ASN A 886 31.30 42.77 -28.69
C ASN A 886 30.89 41.41 -28.09
N SER A 887 29.91 41.41 -27.21
CA SER A 887 29.25 40.21 -26.67
C SER A 887 27.96 39.97 -27.47
N PRO A 888 27.58 38.71 -27.72
CA PRO A 888 26.28 38.44 -28.32
C PRO A 888 25.17 39.06 -27.47
N ALA A 889 24.17 39.66 -28.13
CA ALA A 889 22.96 40.08 -27.44
C ALA A 889 22.30 38.81 -26.88
N PRO A 890 21.96 38.79 -25.58
CA PRO A 890 21.36 37.62 -24.97
C PRO A 890 20.00 37.39 -25.63
N GLU A 891 19.67 36.16 -25.99
CA GLU A 891 18.35 35.87 -26.57
C GLU A 891 17.25 36.07 -25.52
N ASN A 892 17.62 35.96 -24.25
CA ASN A 892 16.73 36.00 -23.09
C ASN A 892 17.24 36.89 -21.95
N TRP A 893 16.34 37.45 -21.14
CA TRP A 893 16.69 38.38 -20.05
C TRP A 893 17.59 37.78 -18.96
N TRP A 894 17.44 36.49 -18.64
CA TRP A 894 18.26 35.83 -17.62
C TRP A 894 19.69 35.53 -18.09
N GLU A 895 19.94 35.48 -19.40
CA GLU A 895 21.28 35.35 -19.99
C GLU A 895 22.01 36.71 -20.12
N ALA A 896 21.30 37.81 -19.87
CA ALA A 896 21.84 39.16 -19.96
C ALA A 896 22.80 39.44 -18.80
N SER A 897 24.04 39.85 -19.12
CA SER A 897 24.96 40.39 -18.12
C SER A 897 24.38 41.65 -17.45
N GLU A 898 24.84 41.98 -16.25
CA GLU A 898 24.50 43.24 -15.55
C GLU A 898 24.57 44.46 -16.48
N GLU A 899 25.64 44.50 -17.25
CA GLU A 899 25.92 45.46 -18.31
C GLU A 899 24.79 45.53 -19.38
N TRP A 900 24.26 44.39 -19.84
CA TRP A 900 23.14 44.35 -20.78
C TRP A 900 21.87 44.86 -20.11
N ARG A 901 21.57 44.37 -18.90
CA ARG A 901 20.37 44.74 -18.13
C ARG A 901 20.31 46.25 -17.84
N ASP A 902 21.44 46.85 -17.47
CA ASP A 902 21.54 48.30 -17.23
C ASP A 902 21.37 49.11 -18.52
N ALA A 903 21.88 48.63 -19.65
CA ALA A 903 21.66 49.26 -20.94
C ALA A 903 20.16 49.23 -21.33
N PHE A 904 19.45 48.14 -21.06
CA PHE A 904 17.99 48.07 -21.26
C PHE A 904 17.22 49.03 -20.37
N ARG A 905 17.54 49.09 -19.06
CA ARG A 905 16.92 50.07 -18.14
C ARG A 905 17.16 51.50 -18.60
N GLY A 906 18.42 51.85 -18.89
CA GLY A 906 18.82 53.18 -19.31
C GLY A 906 18.22 53.63 -20.64
N TRP A 907 17.99 52.70 -21.58
CA TRP A 907 17.28 53.02 -22.83
C TRP A 907 15.78 53.20 -22.61
N SER A 908 15.16 52.31 -21.82
CA SER A 908 13.74 52.35 -21.50
C SER A 908 13.34 53.65 -20.78
N GLU A 909 14.22 54.17 -19.91
CA GLU A 909 14.11 55.48 -19.25
C GLU A 909 14.25 56.67 -20.23
N GLN A 910 15.04 56.56 -21.30
CA GLN A 910 15.31 57.64 -22.25
C GLN A 910 14.24 57.80 -23.33
N ASP A 911 13.68 56.70 -23.84
CA ASP A 911 12.67 56.72 -24.92
C ASP A 911 11.22 56.67 -24.41
N GLY A 912 11.01 56.66 -23.08
CA GLY A 912 9.67 56.61 -22.49
C GLY A 912 8.95 55.30 -22.80
N ALA A 913 9.71 54.19 -22.85
CA ALA A 913 9.16 52.89 -23.17
C ALA A 913 8.29 52.37 -22.01
N ALA A 914 7.12 51.82 -22.35
CA ALA A 914 6.17 51.21 -21.42
C ALA A 914 6.80 50.23 -20.41
N VAL A 915 7.91 49.59 -20.80
CA VAL A 915 8.62 48.58 -20.01
C VAL A 915 9.28 49.14 -18.75
N SER A 916 9.91 50.33 -18.78
CA SER A 916 10.53 50.94 -17.57
C SER A 916 9.45 51.38 -16.59
N ALA A 917 8.39 52.02 -17.08
CA ALA A 917 7.22 52.33 -16.27
C ALA A 917 6.58 51.08 -15.65
N SER A 918 6.52 49.95 -16.38
CA SER A 918 6.04 48.67 -15.86
C SER A 918 6.92 48.11 -14.74
N LEU A 919 8.25 48.16 -14.91
CA LEU A 919 9.20 47.68 -13.90
C LEU A 919 9.22 48.55 -12.65
N ASP A 920 9.17 49.88 -12.80
CA ASP A 920 9.09 50.82 -11.69
C ASP A 920 7.80 50.59 -10.89
N VAL A 921 6.66 50.41 -11.58
CA VAL A 921 5.39 50.08 -10.93
C VAL A 921 5.47 48.75 -10.19
N LEU A 922 6.05 47.70 -10.77
CA LEU A 922 6.23 46.41 -10.08
C LEU A 922 7.09 46.54 -8.83
N SER A 923 8.21 47.26 -8.92
CA SER A 923 9.07 47.55 -7.77
C SER A 923 8.34 48.33 -6.69
N ASP A 924 7.62 49.38 -7.08
CA ASP A 924 6.84 50.23 -6.16
C ASP A 924 5.71 49.45 -5.47
N GLU A 925 5.03 48.53 -6.16
CA GLU A 925 4.00 47.70 -5.55
C GLU A 925 4.58 46.70 -4.54
N VAL A 926 5.75 46.11 -4.81
CA VAL A 926 6.46 45.24 -3.84
C VAL A 926 6.87 46.05 -2.61
N ASP A 927 7.41 47.25 -2.82
CA ASP A 927 7.80 48.16 -1.74
C ASP A 927 6.61 48.59 -0.90
N LEU A 928 5.51 48.97 -1.54
CA LEU A 928 4.29 49.38 -0.87
C LEU A 928 3.72 48.24 -0.03
N ALA A 929 3.64 47.03 -0.60
CA ALA A 929 3.10 45.85 0.07
C ALA A 929 3.93 45.48 1.29
N LEU A 930 5.24 45.33 1.14
CA LEU A 930 6.11 44.95 2.26
C LEU A 930 6.17 46.02 3.35
N ASN A 931 6.22 47.31 2.98
CA ASN A 931 6.22 48.38 3.98
C ASN A 931 4.91 48.44 4.78
N LYS A 932 3.76 48.25 4.12
CA LYS A 932 2.45 48.17 4.78
C LYS A 932 2.42 47.03 5.79
N GLU A 933 2.82 45.83 5.37
CA GLU A 933 2.80 44.65 6.24
C GLU A 933 3.82 44.74 7.39
N ARG A 934 5.00 45.33 7.16
CA ARG A 934 6.01 45.59 8.21
C ARG A 934 5.43 46.50 9.31
N GLU A 935 4.76 47.58 8.94
CA GLU A 935 4.12 48.48 9.92
C GLU A 935 3.07 47.75 10.76
N GLU A 936 2.19 46.97 10.12
CA GLU A 936 1.14 46.20 10.80
C GLU A 936 1.71 45.13 11.74
N TYR A 937 2.69 44.35 11.28
CA TYR A 937 3.33 43.28 12.07
C TYR A 937 4.07 43.83 13.30
N TYR A 938 4.90 44.86 13.12
CA TYR A 938 5.65 45.44 14.24
C TYR A 938 4.79 46.21 15.22
N GLU A 939 3.69 46.82 14.79
CA GLU A 939 2.72 47.42 15.71
C GLU A 939 2.03 46.37 16.59
N GLU A 940 1.62 45.25 16.03
CA GLU A 940 0.98 44.17 16.79
C GLU A 940 1.96 43.48 17.75
N TYR A 941 3.18 43.19 17.30
CA TYR A 941 4.22 42.63 18.17
C TYR A 941 4.52 43.55 19.37
N ARG A 942 4.61 44.87 19.14
CA ARG A 942 4.78 45.86 20.21
C ARG A 942 3.57 45.90 21.15
N ARG A 943 2.35 45.74 20.65
CA ARG A 943 1.14 45.68 21.49
C ARG A 943 1.08 44.38 22.32
N GLY A 944 1.63 43.28 21.82
CA GLY A 944 1.78 42.01 22.52
C GLY A 944 2.71 42.08 23.72
N LYS A 945 3.88 42.74 23.61
CA LYS A 945 4.86 42.90 24.71
C LYS A 945 4.45 43.86 25.83
N VAL A 946 3.37 44.63 25.65
CA VAL A 946 2.89 45.65 26.62
C VAL A 946 1.74 45.12 27.50
N LYS A 947 1.28 43.89 27.25
CA LYS A 947 0.38 43.15 28.15
C LYS A 947 1.16 42.08 28.90
#